data_AF-A0AAW6DEG6-F1
#
_entry.id   AF-A0AAW6DEG6-F1
#
_cell.length_a   1.000
_cell.length_b   1.000
_cell.length_c   1.000
_cell.angle_alpha   90.00
_cell.angle_beta   90.00
_cell.angle_gamma   90.00
#
_symmetry.space_group_name_H-M   'P 1'
#
loop_
_entity.id
_entity.type
_entity.pdbx_description
1 polymer ?
#
loop_
_entity_poly.entity_id
_entity_poly.type
_entity_poly.pdbx_seq_one_letter_code
_entity_poly.pdbx_strand_id
1 'polypeptide(L)'
;MLQKFFENIFDVELYCQMVDLILRLSENTNREQAYREFQDHALFFSCPEQGVEERYGLHYPGEILERLEEKMEVKVEQLRSLGLALAETRKFQNAGMFVGKQKASFWKKFKRIFAKNDIYMTGILYLCDDKEKSKLYQKMCNCPIQKLQELLFMLHMFVYDDEFWETRKHDLNQLLGTERNFSVYAYKEVYIWLTGKFSCKLKNYHKKDIEVLKYLFRLPCSYAKEGSTARKKLIEAGYSKREIMFLSMTLLFQTDLYTKLKIDGMTAERMAVETCLLFLSGQEDYSQEAYELCRTLFEKYRYFPVRLEGENGIMDYLYYRLEVQNIKTYQLLYECDNYRERHSNWFLIDLTDTKWHELKQILTPDAFENWVLETLQQNTYTSEQFKQYLSAYFSLTGEEITEMFWKRKNYTLSLLFPQFVERGHLEPLELLEQYLNEVEIPKNKIREKWFYMADYLQNYIKGLSSPNSYEMFMKLITSFGISNQSSMFEIEKLLWDSIGMKSDWRNQLSFSSLDFIRPFLSVEEHQELFRIIEQHIFHEYTESYVDFLVRILSDTNNFLWFEREDAKQLFHRLEPCLTDGSDLENLRRIYLTEQEISVLEEQKKKKELRHQEYKQLMAKREIRKDFNNQISLGKKENCLFGTLQNYISGYSYRSAERQEKYYITKQFLFDSFKGSPVRYLKEREIQGLLKVLSILWKEKILEFIDLKKIVDKVEVEKEEEVYEAA
;
A
#
# COMPACT_ATOMS: atom_id res chain seq x y z
N MET A 1 32.17 -15.64 24.33
CA MET A 1 32.82 -15.70 25.67
C MET A 1 31.79 -15.75 26.78
N LEU A 2 32.14 -16.29 27.96
CA LEU A 2 31.24 -16.46 29.13
C LEU A 2 31.43 -15.40 30.24
N GLN A 3 31.88 -14.20 29.90
CA GLN A 3 32.30 -13.15 30.85
C GLN A 3 31.30 -12.91 31.99
N LYS A 4 30.08 -12.50 31.64
CA LYS A 4 28.99 -12.20 32.58
C LYS A 4 28.64 -13.37 33.50
N PHE A 5 28.79 -14.61 33.03
CA PHE A 5 28.47 -15.80 33.83
C PHE A 5 29.52 -16.09 34.92
N PHE A 6 30.74 -15.57 34.75
CA PHE A 6 31.90 -15.79 35.62
C PHE A 6 32.32 -14.56 36.43
N GLU A 7 31.65 -13.41 36.28
CA GLU A 7 32.02 -12.13 36.92
C GLU A 7 32.07 -12.19 38.46
N ASN A 8 31.26 -13.06 39.07
CA ASN A 8 31.25 -13.27 40.53
C ASN A 8 32.32 -14.27 41.02
N ILE A 9 33.12 -14.82 40.10
CA ILE A 9 34.16 -15.82 40.38
C ILE A 9 35.54 -15.27 40.02
N PHE A 10 35.62 -14.51 38.94
CA PHE A 10 36.82 -13.90 38.39
C PHE A 10 36.58 -12.41 38.13
N ASP A 11 37.59 -11.59 38.41
CA ASP A 11 37.74 -10.27 37.81
C ASP A 11 38.17 -10.45 36.35
N VAL A 12 37.17 -10.67 35.49
CA VAL A 12 37.35 -11.00 34.07
C VAL A 12 38.14 -9.93 33.35
N GLU A 13 37.93 -8.66 33.69
CA GLU A 13 38.65 -7.54 33.08
C GLU A 13 40.14 -7.59 33.47
N LEU A 14 40.46 -7.75 34.76
CA LEU A 14 41.84 -7.90 35.19
C LEU A 14 42.53 -9.12 34.57
N TYR A 15 41.81 -10.24 34.40
CA TYR A 15 42.32 -11.40 33.66
C TYR A 15 42.68 -11.01 32.22
N CYS A 16 41.77 -10.35 31.50
CA CYS A 16 42.00 -9.94 30.11
C CYS A 16 43.19 -8.99 30.00
N GLN A 17 43.27 -7.99 30.89
CA GLN A 17 44.39 -7.05 30.92
C GLN A 17 45.73 -7.73 31.22
N MET A 18 45.76 -8.72 32.13
CA MET A 18 46.98 -9.47 32.45
C MET A 18 47.41 -10.38 31.30
N VAL A 19 46.48 -11.08 30.64
CA VAL A 19 46.79 -11.91 29.46
C VAL A 19 47.31 -11.04 28.32
N ASP A 20 46.63 -9.93 28.03
CA ASP A 20 47.02 -8.96 27.00
C ASP A 20 48.44 -8.42 27.24
N LEU A 21 48.74 -7.96 28.46
CA LEU A 21 50.07 -7.47 28.82
C LEU A 21 51.15 -8.54 28.64
N ILE A 22 50.91 -9.77 29.10
CA ILE A 22 51.89 -10.85 28.96
C ILE A 22 52.16 -11.15 27.49
N LEU A 23 51.12 -11.23 26.65
CA LEU A 23 51.27 -11.53 25.23
C LEU A 23 51.98 -10.38 24.49
N ARG A 24 51.66 -9.11 24.79
CA ARG A 24 52.35 -7.94 24.21
C ARG A 24 53.83 -7.89 24.54
N LEU A 25 54.18 -8.21 25.79
CA LEU A 25 55.56 -8.20 26.27
C LEU A 25 56.31 -9.51 25.96
N SER A 26 55.64 -10.53 25.41
CA SER A 26 56.26 -11.82 25.10
C SER A 26 57.30 -11.68 23.99
N GLU A 27 58.46 -12.34 24.19
CA GLU A 27 59.49 -12.50 23.16
C GLU A 27 59.20 -13.73 22.26
N ASN A 28 58.14 -14.49 22.55
CA ASN A 28 57.76 -15.66 21.77
C ASN A 28 57.23 -15.23 20.39
N THR A 29 57.80 -15.80 19.32
CA THR A 29 57.43 -15.48 17.93
C THR A 29 55.97 -15.79 17.61
N ASN A 30 55.33 -16.69 18.36
CA ASN A 30 53.94 -17.10 18.13
C ASN A 30 52.92 -16.27 18.92
N ARG A 31 53.32 -15.17 19.56
CA ARG A 31 52.43 -14.36 20.41
C ARG A 31 51.16 -13.86 19.72
N GLU A 32 51.24 -13.50 18.44
CA GLU A 32 50.07 -13.02 17.67
C GLU A 32 49.07 -14.14 17.35
N GLN A 33 49.58 -15.35 17.06
CA GLN A 33 48.73 -16.51 16.89
C GLN A 33 48.07 -16.88 18.21
N ALA A 34 48.84 -16.88 19.31
CA ALA A 34 48.32 -17.14 20.64
C ALA A 34 47.21 -16.14 21.01
N TYR A 35 47.39 -14.86 20.71
CA TYR A 35 46.37 -13.84 20.97
C TYR A 35 45.03 -14.19 20.30
N ARG A 36 45.05 -14.61 19.02
CA ARG A 36 43.87 -15.09 18.30
C ARG A 36 43.28 -16.35 18.92
N GLU A 37 44.13 -17.32 19.28
CA GLU A 37 43.69 -18.56 19.94
C GLU A 37 42.97 -18.28 21.27
N PHE A 38 43.45 -17.31 22.07
CA PHE A 38 42.77 -16.88 23.29
C PHE A 38 41.40 -16.26 22.99
N GLN A 39 41.29 -15.42 21.95
CA GLN A 39 39.99 -14.84 21.54
C GLN A 39 38.98 -15.91 21.13
N ASP A 40 39.42 -16.98 20.46
CA ASP A 40 38.54 -18.02 19.93
C ASP A 40 38.22 -19.15 20.93
N HIS A 41 39.14 -19.43 21.86
CA HIS A 41 39.08 -20.63 22.69
C HIS A 41 39.03 -20.37 24.18
N ALA A 42 39.53 -19.25 24.70
CA ALA A 42 39.53 -18.99 26.14
C ALA A 42 38.09 -18.82 26.66
N LEU A 43 37.89 -19.15 27.93
CA LEU A 43 36.56 -19.15 28.54
C LEU A 43 35.88 -17.78 28.45
N PHE A 44 36.64 -16.71 28.68
CA PHE A 44 36.11 -15.35 28.74
C PHE A 44 37.07 -14.23 28.31
N PHE A 45 38.13 -14.51 27.54
CA PHE A 45 39.08 -13.48 27.08
C PHE A 45 38.49 -12.55 26.00
N SER A 46 38.58 -11.23 26.21
CA SER A 46 38.44 -10.20 25.17
C SER A 46 39.63 -9.26 25.19
N CYS A 47 39.91 -8.58 24.07
CA CYS A 47 40.86 -7.46 24.10
C CYS A 47 40.35 -6.42 25.10
N PRO A 48 41.15 -6.04 26.12
CA PRO A 48 40.73 -5.02 27.07
C PRO A 48 40.64 -3.65 26.38
N GLU A 49 39.68 -2.82 26.79
CA GLU A 49 39.56 -1.43 26.29
C GLU A 49 40.71 -0.55 26.80
N GLN A 50 41.16 -0.82 28.02
CA GLN A 50 42.27 -0.11 28.67
C GLN A 50 43.25 -1.12 29.24
N GLY A 51 44.54 -0.90 28.99
CA GLY A 51 45.60 -1.68 29.61
C GLY A 51 45.70 -1.44 31.12
N VAL A 52 46.33 -2.37 31.84
CA VAL A 52 46.73 -2.16 33.24
C VAL A 52 47.69 -0.98 33.41
N GLU A 53 48.45 -0.64 32.36
CA GLU A 53 49.32 0.54 32.34
C GLU A 53 48.53 1.83 32.47
N GLU A 54 47.45 1.96 31.69
CA GLU A 54 46.61 3.16 31.69
C GLU A 54 45.74 3.23 32.94
N ARG A 55 45.16 2.09 33.33
CA ARG A 55 44.20 2.03 34.42
C ARG A 55 44.84 2.13 35.81
N TYR A 56 46.01 1.52 35.99
CA TYR A 56 46.64 1.37 37.30
C TYR A 56 48.05 1.98 37.38
N GLY A 57 48.67 2.32 36.24
CA GLY A 57 50.06 2.79 36.18
C GLY A 57 51.06 1.67 36.47
N LEU A 58 50.75 0.43 36.10
CA LEU A 58 51.59 -0.75 36.33
C LEU A 58 52.05 -1.29 34.97
N HIS A 59 53.37 -1.44 34.77
CA HIS A 59 53.95 -1.56 33.42
C HIS A 59 54.39 -2.97 33.01
N TYR A 60 54.50 -3.90 33.95
CA TYR A 60 54.88 -5.28 33.64
C TYR A 60 54.20 -6.28 34.59
N PRO A 61 54.06 -7.57 34.21
CA PRO A 61 53.28 -8.56 34.95
C PRO A 61 53.69 -8.70 36.42
N GLY A 62 54.99 -8.75 36.70
CA GLY A 62 55.52 -8.83 38.06
C GLY A 62 55.16 -7.64 38.95
N GLU A 63 55.07 -6.43 38.39
CA GLU A 63 54.64 -5.24 39.12
C GLU A 63 53.20 -5.36 39.59
N ILE A 64 52.33 -5.91 38.75
CA ILE A 64 50.91 -6.14 39.07
C ILE A 64 50.79 -7.12 40.23
N LEU A 65 51.59 -8.20 40.22
CA LEU A 65 51.54 -9.19 41.30
C LEU A 65 51.96 -8.64 42.67
N GLU A 66 52.77 -7.59 42.71
CA GLU A 66 53.31 -7.00 43.93
C GLU A 66 52.54 -5.76 44.39
N ARG A 67 52.14 -4.90 43.44
CA ARG A 67 51.67 -3.54 43.72
C ARG A 67 50.20 -3.28 43.38
N LEU A 68 49.46 -4.27 42.87
CA LEU A 68 48.02 -4.08 42.61
C LEU A 68 47.23 -3.71 43.88
N GLU A 69 47.66 -4.20 45.04
CA GLU A 69 47.07 -3.84 46.34
C GLU A 69 47.23 -2.35 46.71
N GLU A 70 48.17 -1.63 46.09
CA GLU A 70 48.30 -0.18 46.22
C GLU A 70 47.21 0.58 45.43
N LYS A 71 46.56 -0.09 44.48
CA LYS A 71 45.65 0.51 43.50
C LYS A 71 44.19 0.11 43.70
N MET A 72 43.95 -1.10 44.18
CA MET A 72 42.60 -1.61 44.46
C MET A 72 42.61 -2.67 45.56
N GLU A 73 41.42 -2.94 46.11
CA GLU A 73 41.22 -4.07 47.01
C GLU A 73 41.37 -5.39 46.23
N VAL A 74 42.31 -6.24 46.66
CA VAL A 74 42.57 -7.54 46.02
C VAL A 74 41.83 -8.64 46.77
N LYS A 75 40.75 -9.14 46.18
CA LYS A 75 39.94 -10.24 46.70
C LYS A 75 40.28 -11.56 46.01
N VAL A 76 39.48 -12.57 46.33
CA VAL A 76 39.60 -13.94 45.80
C VAL A 76 39.48 -13.93 44.27
N GLU A 77 38.60 -13.10 43.72
CA GLU A 77 38.32 -12.96 42.30
C GLU A 77 39.53 -12.40 41.54
N GLN A 78 40.19 -11.35 42.04
CA GLN A 78 41.41 -10.81 41.44
C GLN A 78 42.55 -11.83 41.49
N LEU A 79 42.73 -12.52 42.61
CA LEU A 79 43.78 -13.54 42.74
C LEU A 79 43.56 -14.72 41.80
N ARG A 80 42.31 -15.20 41.63
CA ARG A 80 41.96 -16.22 40.65
C ARG A 80 42.28 -15.76 39.23
N SER A 81 41.96 -14.52 38.91
CA SER A 81 42.14 -13.92 37.59
C SER A 81 43.61 -13.81 37.20
N LEU A 82 44.42 -13.25 38.10
CA LEU A 82 45.88 -13.19 37.93
C LEU A 82 46.49 -14.59 37.87
N GLY A 83 46.03 -15.51 38.72
CA GLY A 83 46.50 -16.90 38.74
C GLY A 83 46.21 -17.63 37.43
N LEU A 84 44.98 -17.52 36.93
CA LEU A 84 44.56 -18.12 35.66
C LEU A 84 45.32 -17.52 34.48
N ALA A 85 45.42 -16.19 34.40
CA ALA A 85 46.18 -15.50 33.36
C ALA A 85 47.63 -15.99 33.33
N LEU A 86 48.30 -16.07 34.48
CA LEU A 86 49.66 -16.60 34.58
C LEU A 86 49.77 -18.07 34.21
N ALA A 87 48.75 -18.87 34.49
CA ALA A 87 48.77 -20.30 34.22
C ALA A 87 48.61 -20.59 32.73
N GLU A 88 47.64 -19.96 32.08
CA GLU A 88 47.35 -20.16 30.66
C GLU A 88 48.42 -19.55 29.75
N THR A 89 49.02 -18.43 30.14
CA THR A 89 50.08 -17.77 29.37
C THR A 89 51.48 -18.26 29.69
N ARG A 90 51.65 -19.35 30.45
CA ARG A 90 52.96 -19.84 30.95
C ARG A 90 54.03 -19.97 29.85
N LYS A 91 53.65 -20.36 28.64
CA LYS A 91 54.56 -20.53 27.48
C LYS A 91 55.04 -19.21 26.84
N PHE A 92 54.40 -18.09 27.18
CA PHE A 92 54.66 -16.77 26.64
C PHE A 92 55.36 -15.85 27.64
N GLN A 93 55.71 -16.38 28.81
CA GLN A 93 56.35 -15.62 29.89
C GLN A 93 57.88 -15.69 29.81
N ASN A 94 58.54 -14.55 29.99
CA ASN A 94 60.00 -14.41 29.97
C ASN A 94 60.52 -13.92 31.33
N ALA A 95 61.82 -14.11 31.60
CA ALA A 95 62.44 -13.71 32.88
C ALA A 95 62.32 -12.20 33.15
N GLY A 96 62.36 -11.37 32.09
CA GLY A 96 62.20 -9.91 32.20
C GLY A 96 60.82 -9.45 32.70
N MET A 97 59.80 -10.31 32.67
CA MET A 97 58.46 -9.97 33.15
C MET A 97 58.31 -10.08 34.67
N PHE A 98 59.30 -10.63 35.38
CA PHE A 98 59.24 -10.85 36.83
C PHE A 98 60.59 -10.56 37.49
N VAL A 99 60.61 -9.59 38.40
CA VAL A 99 61.82 -9.18 39.13
C VAL A 99 61.90 -9.92 40.46
N GLY A 100 63.07 -10.50 40.75
CA GLY A 100 63.35 -11.14 42.04
C GLY A 100 62.37 -12.27 42.38
N LYS A 101 61.65 -12.12 43.50
CA LYS A 101 60.74 -13.15 44.04
C LYS A 101 59.27 -12.91 43.72
N GLN A 102 58.91 -11.89 42.94
CA GLN A 102 57.50 -11.49 42.68
C GLN A 102 56.59 -12.68 42.33
N LYS A 103 56.93 -13.44 41.30
CA LYS A 103 56.15 -14.61 40.85
C LYS A 103 56.06 -15.72 41.91
N ALA A 104 57.17 -16.02 42.58
CA ALA A 104 57.21 -17.07 43.61
C ALA A 104 56.40 -16.67 44.86
N SER A 105 56.49 -15.40 45.25
CA SER A 105 55.70 -14.81 46.34
C SER A 105 54.20 -14.84 46.02
N PHE A 106 53.82 -14.51 44.79
CA PHE A 106 52.44 -14.63 44.33
C PHE A 106 51.91 -16.06 44.47
N TRP A 107 52.60 -17.07 43.94
CA TRP A 107 52.13 -18.46 44.04
C TRP A 107 52.08 -18.98 45.48
N LYS A 108 52.99 -18.51 46.35
CA LYS A 108 52.94 -18.81 47.79
C LYS A 108 51.72 -18.17 48.45
N LYS A 109 51.41 -16.91 48.12
CA LYS A 109 50.20 -16.19 48.59
C LYS A 109 48.93 -16.87 48.07
N PHE A 110 48.88 -17.19 46.79
CA PHE A 110 47.79 -17.90 46.12
C PHE A 110 47.47 -19.21 46.85
N LYS A 111 48.43 -20.14 46.97
CA LYS A 111 48.21 -21.43 47.66
C LYS A 111 47.80 -21.30 49.13
N ARG A 112 48.13 -20.19 49.80
CA ARG A 112 47.79 -19.94 51.21
C ARG A 112 46.35 -19.44 51.40
N ILE A 113 45.85 -18.64 50.45
CA ILE A 113 44.55 -17.97 50.58
C ILE A 113 43.40 -18.93 50.24
N PHE A 114 43.56 -19.75 49.20
CA PHE A 114 42.49 -20.63 48.74
C PHE A 114 42.38 -21.91 49.60
N ALA A 115 41.14 -22.31 49.88
CA ALA A 115 40.87 -23.57 50.57
C ALA A 115 41.34 -24.75 49.71
N LYS A 116 41.74 -25.86 50.36
CA LYS A 116 42.17 -27.08 49.65
C LYS A 116 41.13 -27.62 48.67
N ASN A 117 39.85 -27.27 48.81
CA ASN A 117 38.75 -27.78 47.98
C ASN A 117 38.29 -26.77 46.91
N ASP A 118 38.94 -25.62 46.75
CA ASP A 118 38.60 -24.67 45.70
C ASP A 118 38.91 -25.26 44.31
N ILE A 119 37.87 -25.40 43.47
CA ILE A 119 37.97 -26.03 42.14
C ILE A 119 38.76 -25.14 41.17
N TYR A 120 38.55 -23.83 41.21
CA TYR A 120 39.25 -22.89 40.34
C TYR A 120 40.74 -22.86 40.65
N MET A 121 41.13 -22.83 41.92
CA MET A 121 42.52 -22.99 42.37
C MET A 121 43.09 -24.33 41.89
N THR A 122 42.35 -25.43 42.05
CA THR A 122 42.79 -26.77 41.63
C THR A 122 43.09 -26.79 40.12
N GLY A 123 42.21 -26.20 39.30
CA GLY A 123 42.42 -26.12 37.86
C GLY A 123 43.56 -25.18 37.46
N ILE A 124 43.67 -24.01 38.08
CA ILE A 124 44.80 -23.08 37.85
C ILE A 124 46.14 -23.77 38.18
N LEU A 125 46.21 -24.52 39.28
CA LEU A 125 47.42 -25.27 39.63
C LEU A 125 47.70 -26.43 38.67
N TYR A 126 46.67 -27.08 38.12
CA TYR A 126 46.84 -28.13 37.12
C TYR A 126 47.53 -27.61 35.85
N LEU A 127 47.21 -26.37 35.44
CA LEU A 127 47.87 -25.71 34.30
C LEU A 127 49.35 -25.37 34.61
N CYS A 128 49.69 -25.15 35.88
CA CYS A 128 51.03 -24.75 36.31
C CYS A 128 51.99 -25.90 36.65
N ASP A 129 51.52 -26.96 37.31
CA ASP A 129 52.38 -27.95 37.96
C ASP A 129 52.42 -29.27 37.19
N ASP A 130 53.52 -29.53 36.47
CA ASP A 130 53.70 -30.76 35.68
C ASP A 130 53.85 -32.03 36.53
N LYS A 131 54.22 -31.92 37.82
CA LYS A 131 54.44 -33.09 38.70
C LYS A 131 53.15 -33.57 39.36
N GLU A 132 52.23 -32.67 39.69
CA GLU A 132 50.98 -33.00 40.37
C GLU A 132 49.77 -33.18 39.42
N LYS A 133 49.93 -33.04 38.10
CA LYS A 133 48.82 -33.08 37.12
C LYS A 133 47.88 -34.27 37.30
N SER A 134 48.41 -35.49 37.40
CA SER A 134 47.57 -36.69 37.51
C SER A 134 46.71 -36.67 38.79
N LYS A 135 47.29 -36.25 39.93
CA LYS A 135 46.58 -36.12 41.20
C LYS A 135 45.50 -35.04 41.14
N LEU A 136 45.80 -33.89 40.55
CA LEU A 136 44.85 -32.78 40.39
C LEU A 136 43.73 -33.13 39.41
N TYR A 137 44.04 -33.83 38.32
CA TYR A 137 43.06 -34.36 37.36
C TYR A 137 42.10 -35.32 38.05
N GLN A 138 42.61 -36.35 38.75
CA GLN A 138 41.76 -37.30 39.47
C GLN A 138 40.89 -36.62 40.54
N LYS A 139 41.41 -35.58 41.19
CA LYS A 139 40.61 -34.78 42.12
C LYS A 139 39.47 -34.03 41.42
N MET A 140 39.71 -33.48 40.23
CA MET A 140 38.68 -32.80 39.42
C MET A 140 37.70 -33.78 38.78
N CYS A 141 38.06 -35.03 38.52
CA CYS A 141 37.12 -36.07 38.06
C CYS A 141 36.16 -36.53 39.16
N ASN A 142 36.60 -36.50 40.43
CA ASN A 142 35.85 -37.10 41.54
C ASN A 142 35.22 -36.08 42.51
N CYS A 143 35.46 -34.77 42.34
CA CYS A 143 34.89 -33.76 43.23
C CYS A 143 33.37 -33.62 43.04
N PRO A 144 32.61 -33.29 44.11
CA PRO A 144 31.22 -32.89 43.95
C PRO A 144 31.15 -31.54 43.22
N ILE A 145 30.24 -31.43 42.25
CA ILE A 145 29.95 -30.17 41.55
C ILE A 145 28.83 -29.46 42.30
N GLN A 146 29.06 -28.21 42.71
CA GLN A 146 28.03 -27.42 43.40
C GLN A 146 27.36 -26.40 42.48
N LYS A 147 28.10 -25.91 41.48
CA LYS A 147 27.64 -24.87 40.56
C LYS A 147 28.02 -25.18 39.12
N LEU A 148 27.18 -24.76 38.18
CA LEU A 148 27.45 -24.90 36.75
C LEU A 148 28.77 -24.21 36.34
N GLN A 149 29.11 -23.06 36.94
CA GLN A 149 30.39 -22.38 36.68
C GLN A 149 31.61 -23.28 36.92
N GLU A 150 31.59 -24.10 37.98
CA GLU A 150 32.70 -25.01 38.31
C GLU A 150 32.88 -26.06 37.23
N LEU A 151 31.76 -26.64 36.77
CA LEU A 151 31.76 -27.63 35.72
C LEU A 151 32.17 -27.05 34.36
N LEU A 152 31.65 -25.88 33.99
CA LEU A 152 32.05 -25.21 32.74
C LEU A 152 33.53 -24.85 32.72
N PHE A 153 34.07 -24.40 33.86
CA PHE A 153 35.51 -24.13 34.00
C PHE A 153 36.34 -25.40 33.74
N MET A 154 35.96 -26.53 34.34
CA MET A 154 36.66 -27.80 34.09
C MET A 154 36.46 -28.34 32.68
N LEU A 155 35.24 -28.26 32.13
CA LEU A 155 34.96 -28.67 30.74
C LEU A 155 35.76 -27.84 29.73
N HIS A 156 36.04 -26.58 30.02
CA HIS A 156 36.91 -25.76 29.19
C HIS A 156 38.36 -26.25 29.23
N MET A 157 38.90 -26.51 30.42
CA MET A 157 40.24 -27.06 30.58
C MET A 157 40.42 -28.41 29.88
N PHE A 158 39.37 -29.23 29.90
CA PHE A 158 39.35 -30.61 29.39
C PHE A 158 38.48 -30.77 28.15
N VAL A 159 38.37 -29.73 27.32
CA VAL A 159 37.43 -29.70 26.18
C VAL A 159 37.64 -30.86 25.20
N TYR A 160 38.90 -31.27 24.99
CA TYR A 160 39.28 -32.37 24.10
C TYR A 160 39.46 -33.72 24.82
N ASP A 161 39.15 -33.79 26.11
CA ASP A 161 39.26 -35.02 26.90
C ASP A 161 37.91 -35.76 26.89
N ASP A 162 37.88 -36.91 26.22
CA ASP A 162 36.68 -37.74 26.13
C ASP A 162 36.41 -38.51 27.43
N GLU A 163 37.44 -38.90 28.18
CA GLU A 163 37.27 -39.57 29.47
C GLU A 163 36.68 -38.61 30.50
N PHE A 164 37.16 -37.37 30.52
CA PHE A 164 36.61 -36.34 31.39
C PHE A 164 35.15 -36.05 31.05
N TRP A 165 34.84 -35.92 29.75
CA TRP A 165 33.45 -35.73 29.29
C TRP A 165 32.54 -36.87 29.75
N GLU A 166 32.94 -38.12 29.56
CA GLU A 166 32.16 -39.28 29.96
C GLU A 166 31.89 -39.31 31.47
N THR A 167 32.84 -38.84 32.27
CA THR A 167 32.72 -38.75 33.73
C THR A 167 31.73 -37.67 34.17
N ARG A 168 31.62 -36.55 33.44
CA ARG A 168 30.92 -35.33 33.90
C ARG A 168 29.65 -34.93 33.12
N LYS A 169 29.35 -35.57 31.99
CA LYS A 169 28.17 -35.24 31.17
C LYS A 169 26.83 -35.37 31.93
N HIS A 170 26.74 -36.26 32.91
CA HIS A 170 25.52 -36.42 33.71
C HIS A 170 25.30 -35.23 34.65
N ASP A 171 26.36 -34.74 35.29
CA ASP A 171 26.33 -33.50 36.09
C ASP A 171 25.86 -32.32 35.22
N LEU A 172 26.39 -32.21 33.99
CA LEU A 172 25.99 -31.16 33.05
C LEU A 172 24.51 -31.28 32.66
N ASN A 173 24.03 -32.49 32.41
CA ASN A 173 22.63 -32.75 32.05
C ASN A 173 21.67 -32.37 33.19
N GLN A 174 22.06 -32.62 34.43
CA GLN A 174 21.27 -32.28 35.61
C GLN A 174 21.24 -30.77 35.85
N LEU A 175 22.40 -30.11 35.79
CA LEU A 175 22.57 -28.66 36.01
C LEU A 175 21.94 -27.79 34.91
N LEU A 176 21.80 -28.32 33.70
CA LEU A 176 21.02 -27.68 32.63
C LEU A 176 19.59 -28.21 32.54
N GLY A 177 19.24 -29.25 33.30
CA GLY A 177 17.90 -29.82 33.34
C GLY A 177 17.17 -29.39 34.60
N THR A 178 16.81 -30.38 35.40
CA THR A 178 15.95 -30.22 36.59
C THR A 178 16.56 -29.36 37.68
N GLU A 179 17.88 -29.16 37.70
CA GLU A 179 18.57 -28.32 38.70
C GLU A 179 18.99 -26.95 38.17
N ARG A 180 18.56 -26.59 36.95
CA ARG A 180 18.87 -25.29 36.36
C ARG A 180 18.32 -24.16 37.24
N ASN A 181 19.21 -23.28 37.68
CA ASN A 181 18.90 -22.17 38.59
C ASN A 181 19.30 -20.79 38.05
N PHE A 182 19.45 -20.66 36.73
CA PHE A 182 19.83 -19.41 36.08
C PHE A 182 18.93 -19.12 34.87
N SER A 183 18.83 -17.84 34.51
CA SER A 183 18.02 -17.38 33.38
C SER A 183 18.65 -17.77 32.04
N VAL A 184 17.85 -18.37 31.16
CA VAL A 184 18.25 -18.67 29.77
C VAL A 184 18.54 -17.39 29.00
N TYR A 185 17.72 -16.35 29.19
CA TYR A 185 17.84 -15.10 28.44
C TYR A 185 19.12 -14.35 28.80
N ALA A 186 19.39 -14.21 30.10
CA ALA A 186 20.53 -13.42 30.60
C ALA A 186 21.89 -14.08 30.37
N TYR A 187 21.92 -15.40 30.15
CA TYR A 187 23.14 -16.22 30.04
C TYR A 187 23.10 -17.17 28.84
N LYS A 188 22.53 -16.71 27.72
CA LYS A 188 22.42 -17.46 26.46
C LYS A 188 23.77 -17.94 25.92
N GLU A 189 24.84 -17.20 26.23
CA GLU A 189 26.23 -17.48 25.86
C GLU A 189 26.70 -18.84 26.38
N VAL A 190 26.19 -19.29 27.54
CA VAL A 190 26.46 -20.63 28.09
C VAL A 190 26.00 -21.71 27.11
N TYR A 191 24.78 -21.58 26.58
CA TYR A 191 24.22 -22.54 25.62
C TYR A 191 24.94 -22.47 24.27
N ILE A 192 25.29 -21.27 23.81
CA ILE A 192 26.05 -21.07 22.56
C ILE A 192 27.41 -21.76 22.66
N TRP A 193 28.15 -21.51 23.75
CA TRP A 193 29.47 -22.09 23.99
C TRP A 193 29.40 -23.62 24.08
N LEU A 194 28.49 -24.15 24.89
CA LEU A 194 28.31 -25.60 25.06
C LEU A 194 27.94 -26.29 23.75
N THR A 195 26.98 -25.71 23.02
CA THR A 195 26.55 -26.25 21.73
C THR A 195 27.70 -26.23 20.72
N GLY A 196 28.46 -25.13 20.64
CA GLY A 196 29.61 -25.03 19.74
C GLY A 196 30.73 -26.03 20.06
N LYS A 197 31.05 -26.25 21.33
CA LYS A 197 32.18 -27.10 21.73
C LYS A 197 31.83 -28.60 21.86
N PHE A 198 30.60 -28.95 22.26
CA PHE A 198 30.25 -30.33 22.64
C PHE A 198 29.21 -31.02 21.77
N SER A 199 28.60 -30.35 20.77
CA SER A 199 27.62 -31.00 19.88
C SER A 199 28.15 -32.23 19.15
N CYS A 200 29.44 -32.23 18.77
CA CYS A 200 30.07 -33.36 18.10
C CYS A 200 30.11 -34.62 18.99
N LYS A 201 30.26 -34.47 20.31
CA LYS A 201 30.29 -35.58 21.28
C LYS A 201 28.94 -36.30 21.37
N LEU A 202 27.85 -35.69 20.90
CA LEU A 202 26.51 -36.28 20.91
C LEU A 202 26.07 -36.91 19.59
N LYS A 203 26.87 -36.80 18.51
CA LYS A 203 26.46 -37.13 17.12
C LYS A 203 25.97 -38.58 16.94
N ASN A 204 26.39 -39.53 17.79
CA ASN A 204 25.96 -40.93 17.77
C ASN A 204 25.59 -41.45 19.17
N TYR A 205 25.19 -40.56 20.07
CA TYR A 205 24.90 -40.94 21.45
C TYR A 205 23.44 -41.39 21.61
N HIS A 206 23.22 -42.70 21.72
CA HIS A 206 21.86 -43.28 21.70
C HIS A 206 21.21 -43.48 23.09
N LYS A 207 21.99 -43.44 24.18
CA LYS A 207 21.43 -43.62 25.54
C LYS A 207 20.49 -42.46 25.92
N LYS A 208 19.60 -42.73 26.88
CA LYS A 208 18.57 -41.80 27.40
C LYS A 208 18.96 -41.14 28.73
N ASP A 209 20.19 -41.35 29.18
CA ASP A 209 20.73 -40.88 30.45
C ASP A 209 21.16 -39.40 30.46
N ILE A 210 21.19 -38.75 29.28
CA ILE A 210 21.45 -37.31 29.11
C ILE A 210 20.50 -36.66 28.08
N GLU A 211 19.20 -36.97 28.17
CA GLU A 211 18.19 -36.49 27.20
C GLU A 211 18.11 -34.96 27.09
N VAL A 212 18.28 -34.22 28.19
CA VAL A 212 18.20 -32.75 28.17
C VAL A 212 19.30 -32.17 27.28
N LEU A 213 20.55 -32.61 27.46
CA LEU A 213 21.67 -32.16 26.63
C LEU A 213 21.46 -32.49 25.16
N LYS A 214 20.99 -33.71 24.87
CA LYS A 214 20.71 -34.14 23.49
C LYS A 214 19.71 -33.24 22.79
N TYR A 215 18.64 -32.84 23.48
CA TYR A 215 17.62 -31.99 22.88
C TYR A 215 18.06 -30.53 22.82
N LEU A 216 18.76 -30.00 23.82
CA LEU A 216 19.32 -28.64 23.80
C LEU A 216 20.29 -28.44 22.62
N PHE A 217 21.26 -29.34 22.44
CA PHE A 217 22.26 -29.20 21.37
C PHE A 217 21.68 -29.48 19.97
N ARG A 218 20.49 -30.10 19.91
CA ARG A 218 19.78 -30.36 18.66
C ARG A 218 18.86 -29.20 18.24
N LEU A 219 18.57 -28.24 19.11
CA LEU A 219 17.72 -27.08 18.79
C LEU A 219 18.12 -26.32 17.51
N PRO A 220 19.41 -26.00 17.23
CA PRO A 220 19.79 -25.35 15.97
C PRO A 220 19.65 -26.27 14.74
N CYS A 221 19.51 -27.58 14.93
CA CYS A 221 19.50 -28.58 13.86
C CYS A 221 18.09 -29.10 13.53
N SER A 222 17.09 -28.82 14.37
CA SER A 222 15.72 -29.27 14.13
C SER A 222 14.69 -28.44 14.88
N TYR A 223 13.51 -28.33 14.30
CA TYR A 223 12.41 -27.59 14.90
C TYR A 223 11.76 -28.37 16.05
N ALA A 224 11.90 -27.85 17.27
CA ALA A 224 11.20 -28.30 18.48
C ALA A 224 9.73 -27.83 18.48
N LYS A 225 8.98 -28.19 17.42
CA LYS A 225 7.58 -27.82 17.23
C LYS A 225 6.68 -28.32 18.35
N GLU A 226 5.49 -27.74 18.45
CA GLU A 226 4.46 -28.22 19.37
C GLU A 226 4.18 -29.72 19.20
N GLY A 227 4.05 -30.42 20.33
CA GLY A 227 3.87 -31.87 20.37
C GLY A 227 5.12 -32.73 20.10
N SER A 228 6.24 -32.14 19.64
CA SER A 228 7.47 -32.89 19.39
C SER A 228 8.09 -33.46 20.67
N THR A 229 8.78 -34.60 20.55
CA THR A 229 9.49 -35.23 21.68
C THR A 229 10.53 -34.30 22.30
N ALA A 230 11.26 -33.54 21.48
CA ALA A 230 12.25 -32.57 21.95
C ALA A 230 11.60 -31.51 22.84
N ARG A 231 10.50 -30.90 22.40
CA ARG A 231 9.79 -29.88 23.17
C ARG A 231 9.22 -30.45 24.46
N LYS A 232 8.59 -31.62 24.41
CA LYS A 232 8.04 -32.30 25.61
C LYS A 232 9.13 -32.54 26.66
N LYS A 233 10.27 -33.10 26.24
CA LYS A 233 11.38 -33.43 27.14
C LYS A 233 12.05 -32.20 27.77
N LEU A 234 12.16 -31.10 27.03
CA LEU A 234 12.68 -29.85 27.58
C LEU A 234 11.67 -29.20 28.55
N ILE A 235 10.36 -29.27 28.27
CA ILE A 235 9.32 -28.80 29.21
C ILE A 235 9.34 -29.63 30.50
N GLU A 236 9.43 -30.96 30.40
CA GLU A 236 9.61 -31.87 31.56
C GLU A 236 10.85 -31.51 32.39
N ALA A 237 11.90 -30.97 31.75
CA ALA A 237 13.12 -30.51 32.40
C ALA A 237 13.07 -29.07 32.93
N GLY A 238 11.90 -28.40 32.86
CA GLY A 238 11.71 -27.06 33.41
C GLY A 238 11.96 -25.90 32.44
N TYR A 239 12.00 -26.14 31.13
CA TYR A 239 12.05 -25.06 30.13
C TYR A 239 10.65 -24.62 29.71
N SER A 240 10.43 -23.32 29.65
CA SER A 240 9.22 -22.77 29.06
C SER A 240 9.22 -22.90 27.52
N LYS A 241 8.02 -22.84 26.91
CA LYS A 241 7.87 -22.78 25.44
C LYS A 241 8.71 -21.65 24.83
N ARG A 242 8.80 -20.50 25.52
CA ARG A 242 9.54 -19.30 25.12
C ARG A 242 11.05 -19.52 25.18
N GLU A 243 11.57 -20.06 26.28
CA GLU A 243 13.00 -20.37 26.42
C GLU A 243 13.47 -21.34 25.33
N ILE A 244 12.66 -22.36 25.00
CA ILE A 244 12.98 -23.33 23.94
C ILE A 244 13.09 -22.62 22.58
N MET A 245 12.13 -21.77 22.23
CA MET A 245 12.13 -21.07 20.93
C MET A 245 13.23 -20.00 20.87
N PHE A 246 13.44 -19.27 21.96
CA PHE A 246 14.55 -18.34 22.11
C PHE A 246 15.90 -19.01 21.88
N LEU A 247 16.16 -20.14 22.56
CA LEU A 247 17.39 -20.91 22.36
C LEU A 247 17.46 -21.48 20.95
N SER A 248 16.36 -21.96 20.39
CA SER A 248 16.35 -22.51 19.03
C SER A 248 16.81 -21.49 17.99
N MET A 249 16.30 -20.26 18.05
CA MET A 249 16.72 -19.19 17.15
C MET A 249 18.12 -18.66 17.48
N THR A 250 18.41 -18.43 18.76
CA THR A 250 19.73 -17.93 19.20
C THR A 250 20.85 -18.87 18.78
N LEU A 251 20.71 -20.17 19.03
CA LEU A 251 21.71 -21.16 18.66
C LEU A 251 21.81 -21.31 17.14
N LEU A 252 20.70 -21.22 16.41
CA LEU A 252 20.71 -21.30 14.95
C LEU A 252 21.57 -20.17 14.32
N PHE A 253 21.46 -18.95 14.85
CA PHE A 253 22.23 -17.81 14.37
C PHE A 253 23.68 -17.80 14.85
N GLN A 254 23.93 -18.18 16.10
CA GLN A 254 25.21 -17.94 16.77
C GLN A 254 26.11 -19.17 16.90
N THR A 255 25.71 -20.32 16.33
CA THR A 255 26.56 -21.52 16.27
C THR A 255 26.93 -21.88 14.84
N ASP A 256 28.14 -22.41 14.67
CA ASP A 256 28.64 -22.89 13.38
C ASP A 256 28.65 -24.43 13.32
N LEU A 257 27.46 -25.02 13.31
CA LEU A 257 27.28 -26.46 13.16
C LEU A 257 26.99 -26.80 11.70
N TYR A 258 27.73 -27.75 11.12
CA TYR A 258 27.46 -28.27 9.78
C TYR A 258 26.02 -28.81 9.61
N THR A 259 25.42 -29.33 10.68
CA THR A 259 24.07 -29.92 10.68
C THR A 259 22.96 -28.92 11.02
N LYS A 260 23.27 -27.63 11.21
CA LYS A 260 22.24 -26.64 11.54
C LYS A 260 21.24 -26.47 10.41
N LEU A 261 20.04 -26.04 10.75
CA LEU A 261 19.02 -25.72 9.75
C LEU A 261 19.52 -24.61 8.82
N LYS A 262 19.10 -24.65 7.56
CA LYS A 262 19.31 -23.52 6.66
C LYS A 262 18.50 -22.33 7.20
N ILE A 263 19.19 -21.23 7.51
CA ILE A 263 18.57 -20.01 8.04
C ILE A 263 17.51 -19.49 7.05
N ASP A 264 17.80 -19.53 5.75
CA ASP A 264 16.86 -19.14 4.68
C ASP A 264 15.92 -20.29 4.27
N GLY A 265 15.62 -21.21 5.18
CA GLY A 265 14.76 -22.36 4.94
C GLY A 265 13.41 -22.21 5.65
N MET A 266 12.34 -22.74 5.04
CA MET A 266 10.97 -22.67 5.59
C MET A 266 10.83 -23.09 7.06
N THR A 267 11.67 -24.02 7.52
CA THR A 267 11.63 -24.46 8.92
C THR A 267 12.13 -23.37 9.86
N ALA A 268 13.20 -22.66 9.50
CA ALA A 268 13.73 -21.54 10.26
C ALA A 268 12.78 -20.32 10.21
N GLU A 269 12.13 -20.07 9.07
CA GLU A 269 11.09 -19.05 8.94
C GLU A 269 9.90 -19.32 9.87
N ARG A 270 9.40 -20.57 9.91
CA ARG A 270 8.33 -20.97 10.85
C ARG A 270 8.75 -20.82 12.32
N MET A 271 10.00 -21.18 12.64
CA MET A 271 10.54 -21.00 13.98
C MET A 271 10.64 -19.51 14.35
N ALA A 272 11.03 -18.64 13.42
CA ALA A 272 11.10 -17.20 13.62
C ALA A 272 9.72 -16.61 13.92
N VAL A 273 8.73 -16.97 13.10
CA VAL A 273 7.33 -16.55 13.30
C VAL A 273 6.78 -17.02 14.64
N GLU A 274 6.96 -18.30 15.00
CA GLU A 274 6.51 -18.80 16.32
C GLU A 274 7.21 -18.05 17.46
N THR A 275 8.52 -17.80 17.32
CA THR A 275 9.29 -17.02 18.30
C THR A 275 8.67 -15.64 18.50
N CYS A 276 8.41 -14.89 17.40
CA CYS A 276 7.80 -13.57 17.48
C CYS A 276 6.40 -13.62 18.09
N LEU A 277 5.53 -14.56 17.67
CA LEU A 277 4.19 -14.70 18.28
C LEU A 277 4.27 -14.98 19.78
N LEU A 278 5.23 -15.78 20.24
CA LEU A 278 5.36 -16.09 21.66
C LEU A 278 5.80 -14.90 22.52
N PHE A 279 6.63 -14.00 21.97
CA PHE A 279 7.19 -12.85 22.70
C PHE A 279 6.45 -11.54 22.48
N LEU A 280 5.70 -11.41 21.40
CA LEU A 280 4.99 -10.16 21.07
C LEU A 280 3.50 -10.24 21.40
N SER A 281 2.93 -11.44 21.48
CA SER A 281 1.54 -11.60 21.88
C SER A 281 1.36 -11.52 23.40
N GLY A 282 0.24 -10.94 23.81
CA GLY A 282 -0.19 -10.87 25.20
C GLY A 282 0.23 -9.57 25.91
N GLN A 283 -0.15 -9.47 27.19
CA GLN A 283 0.09 -8.29 28.03
C GLN A 283 1.43 -8.32 28.79
N GLU A 284 2.12 -9.47 28.79
CA GLU A 284 3.36 -9.67 29.55
C GLU A 284 4.56 -8.98 28.90
N ASP A 285 5.42 -8.39 29.74
CA ASP A 285 6.72 -7.87 29.35
C ASP A 285 7.80 -8.94 29.44
N TYR A 286 8.66 -9.00 28.42
CA TYR A 286 9.80 -9.93 28.40
C TYR A 286 11.15 -9.22 28.55
N SER A 287 12.20 -10.01 28.71
CA SER A 287 13.58 -9.54 28.81
C SER A 287 14.02 -8.80 27.54
N GLN A 288 14.91 -7.82 27.67
CA GLN A 288 15.44 -7.06 26.54
C GLN A 288 16.04 -7.96 25.46
N GLU A 289 16.70 -9.05 25.86
CA GLU A 289 17.30 -10.01 24.94
C GLU A 289 16.27 -10.69 24.03
N ALA A 290 15.02 -10.85 24.50
CA ALA A 290 13.94 -11.45 23.71
C ALA A 290 13.43 -10.49 22.64
N TYR A 291 13.26 -9.21 22.98
CA TYR A 291 12.90 -8.16 22.03
C TYR A 291 14.02 -7.91 21.00
N GLU A 292 15.28 -7.99 21.42
CA GLU A 292 16.43 -7.85 20.53
C GLU A 292 16.58 -9.05 19.57
N LEU A 293 16.24 -10.26 20.03
CA LEU A 293 16.06 -11.41 19.15
C LEU A 293 14.94 -11.13 18.13
N CYS A 294 13.76 -10.66 18.56
CA CYS A 294 12.66 -10.34 17.63
C CYS A 294 13.06 -9.28 16.60
N ARG A 295 13.79 -8.24 16.99
CA ARG A 295 14.36 -7.23 16.08
C ARG A 295 15.26 -7.88 15.01
N THR A 296 16.17 -8.75 15.44
CA THR A 296 17.04 -9.52 14.54
C THR A 296 16.23 -10.38 13.57
N LEU A 297 15.11 -10.97 14.03
CA LEU A 297 14.21 -11.76 13.18
C LEU A 297 13.49 -10.90 12.15
N PHE A 298 13.03 -9.70 12.53
CA PHE A 298 12.41 -8.75 11.61
C PHE A 298 13.35 -8.29 10.50
N GLU A 299 14.62 -8.04 10.84
CA GLU A 299 15.64 -7.71 9.84
C GLU A 299 15.94 -8.90 8.93
N LYS A 300 16.21 -10.07 9.52
CA LYS A 300 16.63 -11.25 8.76
C LYS A 300 15.52 -11.78 7.84
N TYR A 301 14.28 -11.78 8.32
CA TYR A 301 13.11 -12.31 7.61
C TYR A 301 12.17 -11.22 7.12
N ARG A 302 12.72 -10.02 6.84
CA ARG A 302 11.99 -8.94 6.17
C ARG A 302 11.33 -9.43 4.89
N TYR A 303 12.00 -10.35 4.19
CA TYR A 303 11.44 -11.10 3.07
C TYR A 303 11.65 -12.59 3.30
N PHE A 304 10.62 -13.39 3.05
CA PHE A 304 10.72 -14.84 3.04
C PHE A 304 11.21 -15.32 1.67
N PRO A 305 12.37 -15.99 1.58
CA PRO A 305 12.81 -16.69 0.37
C PRO A 305 11.74 -17.60 -0.24
N VAL A 306 10.95 -18.27 0.61
CA VAL A 306 9.80 -19.08 0.22
C VAL A 306 8.58 -18.54 0.95
N ARG A 307 7.64 -17.91 0.23
CA ARG A 307 6.45 -17.28 0.83
C ARG A 307 5.74 -18.22 1.78
N LEU A 308 5.85 -17.94 3.08
CA LEU A 308 5.20 -18.72 4.12
C LEU A 308 3.72 -18.35 4.13
N GLU A 309 2.85 -19.30 3.76
CA GLU A 309 1.40 -19.10 3.65
C GLU A 309 0.99 -17.95 2.73
N GLY A 310 1.79 -17.66 1.70
CA GLY A 310 1.50 -16.61 0.71
C GLY A 310 2.03 -15.23 1.08
N GLU A 311 2.54 -15.04 2.30
CA GLU A 311 3.04 -13.77 2.81
C GLU A 311 4.46 -13.46 2.35
N ASN A 312 4.77 -12.17 2.18
CA ASN A 312 6.06 -11.73 1.65
C ASN A 312 7.19 -11.74 2.68
N GLY A 313 6.87 -11.63 3.96
CA GLY A 313 7.84 -11.50 5.05
C GLY A 313 7.20 -11.64 6.42
N ILE A 314 8.03 -11.58 7.46
CA ILE A 314 7.60 -11.86 8.83
C ILE A 314 6.57 -10.85 9.37
N MET A 315 6.71 -9.56 9.05
CA MET A 315 5.75 -8.54 9.48
C MET A 315 4.36 -8.77 8.87
N ASP A 316 4.27 -8.94 7.55
CA ASP A 316 3.03 -9.25 6.83
C ASP A 316 2.34 -10.49 7.43
N TYR A 317 3.12 -11.54 7.75
CA TYR A 317 2.59 -12.76 8.36
C TYR A 317 2.02 -12.52 9.76
N LEU A 318 2.71 -11.73 10.57
CA LEU A 318 2.29 -11.41 11.93
C LEU A 318 1.07 -10.49 11.93
N TYR A 319 0.93 -9.59 10.96
CA TYR A 319 -0.12 -8.55 10.97
C TYR A 319 -1.53 -9.10 11.23
N TYR A 320 -1.90 -10.18 10.54
CA TYR A 320 -3.22 -10.79 10.71
C TYR A 320 -3.34 -11.74 11.92
N ARG A 321 -2.26 -11.97 12.66
CA ARG A 321 -2.17 -13.02 13.71
C ARG A 321 -1.69 -12.51 15.07
N LEU A 322 -1.15 -11.30 15.12
CA LEU A 322 -0.59 -10.67 16.31
C LEU A 322 -1.52 -9.56 16.77
N GLU A 323 -1.97 -9.66 18.02
CA GLU A 323 -2.68 -8.60 18.71
C GLU A 323 -1.71 -7.84 19.63
N VAL A 324 -1.57 -6.54 19.41
CA VAL A 324 -0.63 -5.70 20.17
C VAL A 324 -1.32 -5.25 21.46
N GLN A 325 -0.86 -5.79 22.60
CA GLN A 325 -1.50 -5.57 23.91
C GLN A 325 -0.58 -4.92 24.95
N ASN A 326 0.73 -4.79 24.67
CA ASN A 326 1.71 -4.19 25.56
C ASN A 326 2.57 -3.12 24.84
N ILE A 327 3.10 -2.19 25.63
CA ILE A 327 3.82 -1.00 25.15
C ILE A 327 5.15 -1.38 24.47
N LYS A 328 5.90 -2.34 25.01
CA LYS A 328 7.20 -2.73 24.43
C LYS A 328 7.07 -3.38 23.06
N THR A 329 6.01 -4.17 22.86
CA THR A 329 5.67 -4.74 21.55
C THR A 329 5.28 -3.65 20.58
N TYR A 330 4.41 -2.72 21.00
CA TYR A 330 4.07 -1.56 20.19
C TYR A 330 5.34 -0.82 19.76
N GLN A 331 6.22 -0.49 20.71
CA GLN A 331 7.45 0.24 20.45
C GLN A 331 8.35 -0.51 19.46
N LEU A 332 8.58 -1.81 19.69
CA LEU A 332 9.42 -2.61 18.81
C LEU A 332 8.86 -2.65 17.37
N LEU A 333 7.55 -2.91 17.22
CA LEU A 333 6.91 -2.93 15.91
C LEU A 333 6.97 -1.55 15.25
N TYR A 334 6.75 -0.48 16.02
CA TYR A 334 6.78 0.89 15.53
C TYR A 334 8.18 1.26 15.00
N GLU A 335 9.24 0.87 15.70
CA GLU A 335 10.62 1.09 15.28
C GLU A 335 11.01 0.28 14.04
N CYS A 336 10.51 -0.97 13.93
CA CYS A 336 10.95 -1.90 12.89
C CYS A 336 10.09 -1.87 11.61
N ASP A 337 8.83 -1.44 11.71
CA ASP A 337 7.93 -1.42 10.58
C ASP A 337 8.03 -0.12 9.76
N ASN A 338 8.44 -0.26 8.51
CA ASN A 338 8.53 0.85 7.56
C ASN A 338 7.21 1.10 6.81
N TYR A 339 6.20 0.24 6.98
CA TYR A 339 4.92 0.30 6.28
C TYR A 339 3.75 0.40 7.26
N ARG A 340 3.88 1.28 8.26
CA ARG A 340 2.93 1.37 9.38
C ARG A 340 1.48 1.60 8.95
N GLU A 341 1.26 2.31 7.85
CA GLU A 341 -0.08 2.52 7.26
C GLU A 341 -0.74 1.21 6.83
N ARG A 342 0.04 0.26 6.30
CA ARG A 342 -0.45 -1.08 5.93
C ARG A 342 -0.79 -1.93 7.16
N HIS A 343 -0.10 -1.68 8.27
CA HIS A 343 -0.27 -2.39 9.54
C HIS A 343 -0.96 -1.54 10.61
N SER A 344 -1.86 -0.62 10.21
CA SER A 344 -2.45 0.41 11.07
C SER A 344 -3.04 -0.10 12.39
N ASN A 345 -3.70 -1.26 12.36
CA ASN A 345 -4.36 -1.86 13.52
C ASN A 345 -3.40 -2.15 14.70
N TRP A 346 -2.11 -2.32 14.45
CA TRP A 346 -1.11 -2.50 15.50
C TRP A 346 -0.78 -1.21 16.26
N PHE A 347 -1.02 -0.07 15.63
CA PHE A 347 -0.54 1.22 16.09
C PHE A 347 -1.65 2.11 16.67
N LEU A 348 -2.87 1.60 16.76
CA LEU A 348 -3.99 2.29 17.40
C LEU A 348 -3.69 2.54 18.89
N ILE A 349 -4.02 3.73 19.36
CA ILE A 349 -3.82 4.24 20.73
C ILE A 349 -5.20 4.56 21.31
N ASP A 350 -5.77 3.62 22.06
CA ASP A 350 -7.05 3.85 22.74
C ASP A 350 -6.82 4.59 24.06
N LEU A 351 -7.10 5.89 24.10
CA LEU A 351 -6.89 6.71 25.29
C LEU A 351 -7.86 6.40 26.44
N THR A 352 -8.93 5.62 26.21
CA THR A 352 -9.75 5.10 27.31
C THR A 352 -9.02 4.05 28.14
N ASP A 353 -7.99 3.40 27.58
CA ASP A 353 -7.10 2.48 28.27
C ASP A 353 -5.81 3.20 28.68
N THR A 354 -5.64 3.36 30.00
CA THR A 354 -4.54 4.14 30.59
C THR A 354 -3.17 3.55 30.33
N LYS A 355 -3.06 2.27 29.94
CA LYS A 355 -1.76 1.66 29.61
C LYS A 355 -1.11 2.33 28.40
N TRP A 356 -1.90 2.85 27.46
CA TRP A 356 -1.35 3.46 26.24
C TRP A 356 -0.86 4.90 26.46
N HIS A 357 -1.10 5.48 27.62
CA HIS A 357 -0.73 6.86 27.93
C HIS A 357 0.80 7.08 27.93
N GLU A 358 1.57 6.04 28.28
CA GLU A 358 3.04 6.07 28.26
C GLU A 358 3.60 6.30 26.84
N LEU A 359 2.85 5.92 25.78
CA LEU A 359 3.27 6.13 24.40
C LEU A 359 3.48 7.61 24.05
N LYS A 360 2.90 8.54 24.81
CA LYS A 360 3.15 9.98 24.64
C LYS A 360 4.61 10.37 24.86
N GLN A 361 5.34 9.63 25.70
CA GLN A 361 6.76 9.86 25.97
C GLN A 361 7.68 9.12 24.99
N ILE A 362 7.16 8.06 24.35
CA ILE A 362 7.92 7.19 23.43
C ILE A 362 7.84 7.73 21.99
N LEU A 363 6.68 8.21 21.58
CA LEU A 363 6.44 8.67 20.21
C LEU A 363 6.72 10.17 20.04
N THR A 364 7.08 10.57 18.82
CA THR A 364 7.11 11.99 18.45
C THR A 364 5.70 12.59 18.58
N PRO A 365 5.55 13.89 18.91
CA PRO A 365 4.25 14.53 19.06
C PRO A 365 3.30 14.28 17.87
N ASP A 366 3.76 14.50 16.64
CA ASP A 366 2.96 14.29 15.43
C ASP A 366 2.50 12.84 15.27
N ALA A 367 3.39 11.87 15.52
CA ALA A 367 3.05 10.45 15.42
C ALA A 367 2.01 10.03 16.46
N PHE A 368 2.17 10.46 17.70
CA PHE A 368 1.21 10.18 18.77
C PHE A 368 -0.17 10.74 18.39
N GLU A 369 -0.23 12.00 17.99
CA GLU A 369 -1.48 12.65 17.60
C GLU A 369 -2.13 11.97 16.39
N ASN A 370 -1.37 11.61 15.36
CA ASN A 370 -1.91 10.92 14.20
C ASN A 370 -2.55 9.58 14.60
N TRP A 371 -1.89 8.75 15.40
CA TRP A 371 -2.45 7.47 15.82
C TRP A 371 -3.63 7.60 16.79
N VAL A 372 -3.65 8.64 17.64
CA VAL A 372 -4.82 9.00 18.44
C VAL A 372 -6.03 9.33 17.54
N LEU A 373 -5.82 10.15 16.51
CA LEU A 373 -6.89 10.50 15.56
C LEU A 373 -7.36 9.30 14.74
N GLU A 374 -6.43 8.48 14.24
CA GLU A 374 -6.76 7.24 13.52
C GLU A 374 -7.58 6.29 14.39
N THR A 375 -7.24 6.17 15.67
CA THR A 375 -7.99 5.33 16.61
C THR A 375 -9.38 5.86 16.84
N LEU A 376 -9.51 7.17 17.04
CA LEU A 376 -10.81 7.83 17.21
C LEU A 376 -11.70 7.66 15.98
N GLN A 377 -11.10 7.62 14.78
CA GLN A 377 -11.82 7.45 13.53
C GLN A 377 -12.23 5.99 13.27
N GLN A 378 -11.37 5.02 13.57
CA GLN A 378 -11.61 3.60 13.27
C GLN A 378 -12.53 2.92 14.29
N ASN A 379 -12.51 3.36 15.55
CA ASN A 379 -13.30 2.76 16.62
C ASN A 379 -14.63 3.49 16.84
N THR A 380 -15.65 2.75 17.27
CA THR A 380 -16.95 3.31 17.64
C THR A 380 -17.01 3.51 19.16
N TYR A 381 -17.16 4.77 19.59
CA TYR A 381 -17.25 5.13 21.00
C TYR A 381 -18.65 5.59 21.39
N THR A 382 -19.14 5.16 22.55
CA THR A 382 -20.33 5.76 23.18
C THR A 382 -20.07 7.22 23.55
N SER A 383 -21.12 7.99 23.83
CA SER A 383 -20.96 9.40 24.25
C SER A 383 -20.12 9.55 25.52
N GLU A 384 -20.18 8.59 26.44
CA GLU A 384 -19.38 8.58 27.66
C GLU A 384 -17.91 8.25 27.38
N GLN A 385 -17.65 7.19 26.61
CA GLN A 385 -16.28 6.83 26.23
C GLN A 385 -15.59 7.91 25.42
N PHE A 386 -16.32 8.59 24.53
CA PHE A 386 -15.77 9.70 23.75
C PHE A 386 -15.37 10.88 24.65
N LYS A 387 -16.21 11.25 25.62
CA LYS A 387 -15.86 12.27 26.63
C LYS A 387 -14.63 11.86 27.45
N GLN A 388 -14.56 10.59 27.85
CA GLN A 388 -13.39 10.05 28.54
C GLN A 388 -12.13 10.14 27.66
N TYR A 389 -12.24 9.78 26.38
CA TYR A 389 -11.16 9.84 25.41
C TYR A 389 -10.62 11.27 25.24
N LEU A 390 -11.51 12.25 25.06
CA LEU A 390 -11.15 13.68 24.97
C LEU A 390 -10.48 14.19 26.27
N SER A 391 -11.03 13.82 27.43
CA SER A 391 -10.48 14.20 28.74
C SER A 391 -9.09 13.61 28.97
N ALA A 392 -8.87 12.35 28.56
CA ALA A 392 -7.57 11.71 28.62
C ALA A 392 -6.56 12.42 27.71
N TYR A 393 -6.94 12.77 26.47
CA TYR A 393 -6.08 13.55 25.58
C TYR A 393 -5.69 14.91 26.19
N PHE A 394 -6.66 15.66 26.71
CA PHE A 394 -6.41 16.96 27.34
C PHE A 394 -5.46 16.81 28.54
N SER A 395 -5.65 15.79 29.36
CA SER A 395 -4.78 15.52 30.51
C SER A 395 -3.33 15.19 30.11
N LEU A 396 -3.13 14.55 28.96
CA LEU A 396 -1.81 14.14 28.47
C LEU A 396 -1.07 15.24 27.70
N THR A 397 -1.81 16.13 27.02
CA THR A 397 -1.22 17.11 26.10
C THR A 397 -1.35 18.55 26.58
N GLY A 398 -2.30 18.84 27.46
CA GLY A 398 -2.67 20.20 27.87
C GLY A 398 -3.48 20.97 26.82
N GLU A 399 -3.84 20.33 25.70
CA GLU A 399 -4.60 20.95 24.61
C GLU A 399 -5.90 20.17 24.35
N GLU A 400 -6.95 20.86 23.93
CA GLU A 400 -8.16 20.18 23.45
C GLU A 400 -7.94 19.62 22.04
N ILE A 401 -8.50 18.44 21.73
CA ILE A 401 -8.41 17.87 20.36
C ILE A 401 -8.99 18.83 19.32
N THR A 402 -10.00 19.63 19.70
CA THR A 402 -10.63 20.64 18.85
C THR A 402 -9.65 21.72 18.36
N GLU A 403 -8.60 22.02 19.11
CA GLU A 403 -7.54 22.96 18.70
C GLU A 403 -6.79 22.49 17.44
N MET A 404 -6.79 21.18 17.16
CA MET A 404 -6.11 20.62 16.00
C MET A 404 -6.76 21.06 14.69
N PHE A 405 -8.07 21.32 14.68
CA PHE A 405 -8.79 21.85 13.51
C PHE A 405 -8.33 23.27 13.12
N TRP A 406 -7.74 24.00 14.06
CA TRP A 406 -7.18 25.33 13.82
C TRP A 406 -5.72 25.32 13.40
N LYS A 407 -4.99 24.22 13.61
CA LYS A 407 -3.52 24.18 13.49
C LYS A 407 -3.01 23.48 12.23
N ARG A 408 -3.78 22.54 11.67
CA ARG A 408 -3.32 21.72 10.53
C ARG A 408 -4.46 21.19 9.66
N LYS A 409 -4.13 20.87 8.41
CA LYS A 409 -4.97 20.11 7.49
C LYS A 409 -4.64 18.63 7.58
N ASN A 410 -5.63 17.78 7.82
CA ASN A 410 -5.46 16.34 7.93
C ASN A 410 -6.74 15.62 7.48
N TYR A 411 -6.60 14.57 6.68
CA TYR A 411 -7.72 13.82 6.11
C TYR A 411 -8.60 13.17 7.19
N THR A 412 -7.99 12.57 8.21
CA THR A 412 -8.65 11.94 9.35
C THR A 412 -9.43 12.96 10.17
N LEU A 413 -8.89 14.17 10.38
CA LEU A 413 -9.63 15.28 10.97
C LEU A 413 -10.86 15.66 10.13
N SER A 414 -10.75 15.70 8.79
CA SER A 414 -11.91 15.99 7.93
C SER A 414 -13.05 14.96 8.10
N LEU A 415 -12.70 13.69 8.33
CA LEU A 415 -13.68 12.63 8.63
C LEU A 415 -14.25 12.70 10.06
N LEU A 416 -13.47 13.21 11.01
CA LEU A 416 -13.88 13.35 12.40
C LEU A 416 -14.73 14.61 12.64
N PHE A 417 -14.54 15.67 11.86
CA PHE A 417 -15.22 16.96 12.06
C PHE A 417 -16.76 16.83 12.20
N PRO A 418 -17.49 16.11 11.31
CA PRO A 418 -18.93 15.91 11.48
C PRO A 418 -19.30 15.21 12.80
N GLN A 419 -18.48 14.25 13.25
CA GLN A 419 -18.73 13.54 14.51
C GLN A 419 -18.61 14.45 15.73
N PHE A 420 -17.67 15.41 15.70
CA PHE A 420 -17.54 16.43 16.74
C PHE A 420 -18.74 17.39 16.75
N VAL A 421 -19.27 17.74 15.58
CA VAL A 421 -20.48 18.55 15.44
C VAL A 421 -21.71 17.81 15.98
N GLU A 422 -21.96 16.59 15.52
CA GLU A 422 -23.13 15.78 15.94
C GLU A 422 -23.17 15.50 17.44
N ARG A 423 -21.99 15.44 18.07
CA ARG A 423 -21.84 15.21 19.52
C ARG A 423 -21.83 16.52 20.35
N GLY A 424 -21.98 17.69 19.71
CA GLY A 424 -22.06 18.99 20.36
C GLY A 424 -20.72 19.49 20.93
N HIS A 425 -19.59 19.05 20.35
CA HIS A 425 -18.26 19.53 20.70
C HIS A 425 -17.77 20.66 19.80
N LEU A 426 -18.42 20.85 18.64
CA LEU A 426 -18.20 21.96 17.72
C LEU A 426 -19.54 22.49 17.26
N GLU A 427 -19.70 23.81 17.29
CA GLU A 427 -20.89 24.51 16.80
C GLU A 427 -20.56 25.19 15.46
N PRO A 428 -20.79 24.53 14.31
CA PRO A 428 -20.29 25.00 13.03
C PRO A 428 -20.98 26.29 12.56
N LEU A 429 -22.25 26.50 12.95
CA LEU A 429 -22.98 27.73 12.68
C LEU A 429 -22.37 28.92 13.44
N GLU A 430 -22.09 28.76 14.73
CA GLU A 430 -21.43 29.80 15.53
C GLU A 430 -20.04 30.12 14.98
N LEU A 431 -19.27 29.10 14.59
CA LEU A 431 -17.96 29.29 13.95
C LEU A 431 -18.06 30.06 12.63
N LEU A 432 -19.07 29.75 11.81
CA LEU A 432 -19.30 30.50 10.58
C LEU A 432 -19.70 31.96 10.88
N GLU A 433 -20.57 32.20 11.86
CA GLU A 433 -20.97 33.56 12.25
C GLU A 433 -19.79 34.37 12.78
N GLN A 434 -18.91 33.76 13.57
CA GLN A 434 -17.65 34.38 13.99
C GLN A 434 -16.78 34.74 12.79
N TYR A 435 -16.63 33.83 11.81
CA TYR A 435 -15.92 34.15 10.58
C TYR A 435 -16.57 35.35 9.86
N LEU A 436 -17.89 35.34 9.67
CA LEU A 436 -18.62 36.41 8.98
C LEU A 436 -18.46 37.77 9.65
N ASN A 437 -18.46 37.81 10.98
CA ASN A 437 -18.23 39.04 11.75
C ASN A 437 -16.79 39.57 11.64
N GLU A 438 -15.82 38.68 11.38
CA GLU A 438 -14.41 39.03 11.27
C GLU A 438 -13.98 39.39 9.84
N VAL A 439 -14.82 39.19 8.83
CA VAL A 439 -14.52 39.42 7.39
C VAL A 439 -14.07 40.84 7.06
N GLU A 440 -14.40 41.82 7.90
CA GLU A 440 -13.99 43.23 7.76
C GLU A 440 -12.52 43.49 8.16
N ILE A 441 -11.85 42.52 8.80
CA ILE A 441 -10.43 42.59 9.18
C ILE A 441 -9.54 42.47 7.92
N PRO A 442 -8.30 43.02 7.88
CA PRO A 442 -7.41 42.85 6.74
C PRO A 442 -7.24 41.39 6.31
N LYS A 443 -7.49 41.11 5.01
CA LYS A 443 -7.55 39.76 4.41
C LYS A 443 -6.42 38.81 4.84
N ASN A 444 -5.19 39.31 4.99
CA ASN A 444 -4.04 38.48 5.37
C ASN A 444 -4.16 37.91 6.80
N LYS A 445 -4.63 38.70 7.77
CA LYS A 445 -4.77 38.27 9.17
C LYS A 445 -5.90 37.27 9.36
N ILE A 446 -7.02 37.48 8.67
CA ILE A 446 -8.13 36.51 8.68
C ILE A 446 -7.64 35.20 8.08
N ARG A 447 -6.88 35.27 6.98
CA ARG A 447 -6.40 34.06 6.28
C ARG A 447 -5.51 33.24 7.18
N GLU A 448 -4.58 33.86 7.89
CA GLU A 448 -3.71 33.17 8.85
C GLU A 448 -4.51 32.47 9.97
N LYS A 449 -5.55 33.11 10.51
CA LYS A 449 -6.38 32.53 11.57
C LYS A 449 -7.29 31.40 11.08
N TRP A 450 -8.00 31.62 9.97
CA TRP A 450 -9.10 30.77 9.54
C TRP A 450 -8.71 29.70 8.52
N PHE A 451 -7.46 29.71 8.01
CA PHE A 451 -7.03 28.84 6.91
C PHE A 451 -7.46 27.38 7.07
N TYR A 452 -7.21 26.78 8.23
CA TYR A 452 -7.53 25.37 8.47
C TYR A 452 -9.01 25.15 8.84
N MET A 453 -9.54 25.95 9.76
CA MET A 453 -10.94 25.81 10.19
C MET A 453 -11.92 26.03 9.03
N ALA A 454 -11.67 27.00 8.16
CA ALA A 454 -12.50 27.25 6.97
C ALA A 454 -12.52 26.04 6.02
N ASP A 455 -11.41 25.30 5.87
CA ASP A 455 -11.37 24.08 5.07
C ASP A 455 -12.27 22.98 5.67
N TYR A 456 -12.27 22.82 7.00
CA TYR A 456 -13.15 21.86 7.68
C TYR A 456 -14.63 22.27 7.60
N LEU A 457 -14.94 23.55 7.82
CA LEU A 457 -16.30 24.08 7.63
C LEU A 457 -16.77 23.91 6.18
N GLN A 458 -15.89 24.19 5.20
CA GLN A 458 -16.17 23.98 3.79
C GLN A 458 -16.49 22.50 3.50
N ASN A 459 -15.68 21.57 3.99
CA ASN A 459 -15.92 20.14 3.83
C ASN A 459 -17.20 19.66 4.53
N TYR A 460 -17.58 20.28 5.66
CA TYR A 460 -18.83 19.99 6.36
C TYR A 460 -20.07 20.51 5.60
N ILE A 461 -19.95 21.67 4.95
CA ILE A 461 -21.02 22.24 4.11
C ILE A 461 -21.21 21.41 2.84
N LYS A 462 -20.10 20.90 2.28
CA LYS A 462 -20.08 20.13 1.04
C LYS A 462 -21.04 18.93 1.13
N GLY A 463 -21.91 18.81 0.13
CA GLY A 463 -22.95 17.78 0.08
C GLY A 463 -24.32 18.27 0.54
N LEU A 464 -24.39 19.35 1.33
CA LEU A 464 -25.63 19.85 1.93
C LEU A 464 -26.43 18.71 2.58
N SER A 465 -25.77 17.90 3.41
CA SER A 465 -26.33 16.65 3.95
C SER A 465 -27.10 16.81 5.27
N SER A 466 -27.08 18.00 5.87
CA SER A 466 -27.76 18.30 7.14
C SER A 466 -28.40 19.70 7.14
N PRO A 467 -29.40 19.98 8.02
CA PRO A 467 -29.98 21.31 8.18
C PRO A 467 -28.93 22.39 8.44
N ASN A 468 -27.95 22.12 9.31
CA ASN A 468 -26.85 23.05 9.60
C ASN A 468 -26.00 23.34 8.36
N SER A 469 -25.65 22.31 7.57
CA SER A 469 -24.87 22.51 6.34
C SER A 469 -25.61 23.38 5.31
N TYR A 470 -26.94 23.21 5.20
CA TYR A 470 -27.79 24.04 4.35
C TYR A 470 -27.86 25.49 4.86
N GLU A 471 -28.15 25.69 6.15
CA GLU A 471 -28.22 27.03 6.73
C GLU A 471 -26.89 27.79 6.59
N MET A 472 -25.76 27.11 6.85
CA MET A 472 -24.43 27.66 6.65
C MET A 472 -24.19 28.09 5.20
N PHE A 473 -24.57 27.24 4.25
CA PHE A 473 -24.45 27.54 2.82
C PHE A 473 -25.30 28.76 2.43
N MET A 474 -26.54 28.84 2.92
CA MET A 474 -27.43 29.97 2.67
C MET A 474 -26.90 31.28 3.27
N LYS A 475 -26.31 31.24 4.48
CA LYS A 475 -25.63 32.40 5.08
C LYS A 475 -24.45 32.86 4.22
N LEU A 476 -23.61 31.94 3.73
CA LEU A 476 -22.50 32.27 2.84
C LEU A 476 -22.97 32.94 1.54
N ILE A 477 -24.00 32.40 0.90
CA ILE A 477 -24.59 32.99 -0.32
C ILE A 477 -25.13 34.39 -0.03
N THR A 478 -25.83 34.57 1.09
CA THR A 478 -26.41 35.87 1.47
C THR A 478 -25.33 36.92 1.73
N SER A 479 -24.22 36.54 2.37
CA SER A 479 -23.13 37.46 2.71
C SER A 479 -22.22 37.80 1.53
N PHE A 480 -21.93 36.84 0.66
CA PHE A 480 -20.93 37.01 -0.39
C PHE A 480 -21.47 36.92 -1.82
N GLY A 481 -22.56 36.19 -2.05
CA GLY A 481 -22.98 35.75 -3.38
C GLY A 481 -22.19 34.52 -3.86
N ILE A 482 -22.72 33.83 -4.88
CA ILE A 482 -22.14 32.57 -5.38
C ILE A 482 -20.82 32.79 -6.12
N SER A 483 -20.76 33.80 -6.99
CA SER A 483 -19.59 34.08 -7.86
C SER A 483 -18.45 34.84 -7.16
N ASN A 484 -18.53 35.08 -5.84
CA ASN A 484 -17.60 35.96 -5.15
C ASN A 484 -16.30 35.27 -4.74
N GLN A 485 -15.17 35.82 -5.18
CA GLN A 485 -13.83 35.33 -4.84
C GLN A 485 -13.25 35.96 -3.56
N SER A 486 -14.02 36.78 -2.86
CA SER A 486 -13.57 37.49 -1.65
C SER A 486 -13.67 36.67 -0.38
N SER A 487 -14.43 35.57 -0.37
CA SER A 487 -14.51 34.61 0.73
C SER A 487 -13.37 33.59 0.68
N MET A 488 -13.03 33.00 1.83
CA MET A 488 -12.15 31.81 1.87
C MET A 488 -12.87 30.54 1.43
N PHE A 489 -14.20 30.58 1.39
CA PHE A 489 -15.03 29.49 0.89
C PHE A 489 -15.13 29.57 -0.62
N GLU A 490 -14.87 28.46 -1.30
CA GLU A 490 -15.10 28.29 -2.74
C GLU A 490 -16.60 28.03 -2.98
N ILE A 491 -17.47 29.03 -2.75
CA ILE A 491 -18.94 28.88 -2.70
C ILE A 491 -19.52 28.25 -3.96
N GLU A 492 -19.08 28.68 -5.15
CA GLU A 492 -19.54 28.11 -6.42
C GLU A 492 -19.15 26.63 -6.56
N LYS A 493 -17.93 26.26 -6.17
CA LYS A 493 -17.50 24.86 -6.20
C LYS A 493 -18.20 24.03 -5.13
N LEU A 494 -18.42 24.59 -3.94
CA LEU A 494 -19.25 23.97 -2.90
C LEU A 494 -20.64 23.65 -3.43
N LEU A 495 -21.25 24.57 -4.16
CA LEU A 495 -22.53 24.34 -4.82
C LEU A 495 -22.42 23.13 -5.74
N TRP A 496 -21.48 23.14 -6.69
CA TRP A 496 -21.32 22.08 -7.67
C TRP A 496 -21.09 20.71 -7.04
N ASP A 497 -20.16 20.64 -6.10
CA ASP A 497 -19.81 19.42 -5.39
C ASP A 497 -20.99 18.89 -4.57
N SER A 498 -21.86 19.78 -4.07
CA SER A 498 -23.02 19.40 -3.27
C SER A 498 -24.13 18.77 -4.10
N ILE A 499 -24.46 19.36 -5.24
CA ILE A 499 -25.56 18.86 -6.11
C ILE A 499 -25.08 18.00 -7.26
N GLY A 500 -23.79 17.64 -7.32
CA GLY A 500 -23.25 16.71 -8.32
C GLY A 500 -23.07 17.30 -9.72
N MET A 501 -22.82 18.61 -9.82
CA MET A 501 -22.46 19.30 -11.07
C MET A 501 -20.96 19.27 -11.31
N LYS A 502 -20.55 19.31 -12.58
CA LYS A 502 -19.12 19.40 -12.96
C LYS A 502 -18.95 20.35 -14.12
N SER A 503 -17.94 21.22 -14.09
CA SER A 503 -17.54 22.01 -15.24
C SER A 503 -16.47 21.28 -16.06
N ASP A 504 -16.54 21.40 -17.37
CA ASP A 504 -15.46 20.97 -18.26
C ASP A 504 -14.46 22.13 -18.55
N TRP A 505 -13.42 21.83 -19.33
CA TRP A 505 -12.38 22.80 -19.70
C TRP A 505 -12.87 23.93 -20.62
N ARG A 506 -14.13 23.88 -21.08
CA ARG A 506 -14.79 24.94 -21.88
C ARG A 506 -15.77 25.76 -21.04
N ASN A 507 -15.78 25.59 -19.71
CA ASN A 507 -16.77 26.15 -18.80
C ASN A 507 -18.21 25.70 -19.10
N GLN A 508 -18.39 24.54 -19.75
CA GLN A 508 -19.71 23.94 -19.91
C GLN A 508 -20.02 23.06 -18.71
N LEU A 509 -21.23 23.19 -18.16
CA LEU A 509 -21.66 22.40 -17.01
C LEU A 509 -22.25 21.07 -17.46
N SER A 510 -21.87 20.01 -16.75
CA SER A 510 -22.41 18.67 -16.88
C SER A 510 -23.29 18.32 -15.67
N PHE A 511 -24.45 17.76 -15.95
CA PHE A 511 -25.49 17.42 -14.98
C PHE A 511 -25.75 15.91 -14.88
N SER A 512 -24.82 15.08 -15.39
CA SER A 512 -25.00 13.62 -15.43
C SER A 512 -25.22 13.01 -14.03
N SER A 513 -24.55 13.57 -13.03
CA SER A 513 -24.60 13.15 -11.61
C SER A 513 -25.43 14.08 -10.74
N LEU A 514 -26.32 14.89 -11.33
CA LEU A 514 -27.15 15.84 -10.58
C LEU A 514 -27.98 15.12 -9.51
N ASP A 515 -27.80 15.51 -8.25
CA ASP A 515 -28.53 15.02 -7.09
C ASP A 515 -29.04 16.22 -6.26
N PHE A 516 -30.27 16.62 -6.56
CA PHE A 516 -30.86 17.86 -6.05
C PHE A 516 -31.63 17.69 -4.74
N ILE A 517 -32.23 16.51 -4.51
CA ILE A 517 -33.17 16.29 -3.40
C ILE A 517 -32.43 16.21 -2.05
N ARG A 518 -32.98 16.89 -1.04
CA ARG A 518 -32.52 16.78 0.36
C ARG A 518 -33.71 16.45 1.27
N PRO A 519 -33.80 15.22 1.80
CA PRO A 519 -34.98 14.78 2.55
C PRO A 519 -35.37 15.62 3.78
N PHE A 520 -34.42 16.39 4.31
CA PHE A 520 -34.64 17.25 5.48
C PHE A 520 -35.14 18.67 5.15
N LEU A 521 -35.12 19.06 3.88
CA LEU A 521 -35.58 20.39 3.45
C LEU A 521 -37.09 20.40 3.21
N SER A 522 -37.75 21.51 3.55
CA SER A 522 -39.14 21.78 3.20
C SER A 522 -39.32 22.01 1.70
N VAL A 523 -40.57 22.08 1.24
CA VAL A 523 -40.89 22.41 -0.15
C VAL A 523 -40.37 23.81 -0.50
N GLU A 524 -40.59 24.78 0.40
CA GLU A 524 -40.16 26.16 0.24
C GLU A 524 -38.63 26.29 0.21
N GLU A 525 -37.92 25.51 1.03
CA GLU A 525 -36.45 25.50 1.05
C GLU A 525 -35.86 24.90 -0.22
N HIS A 526 -36.42 23.82 -0.74
CA HIS A 526 -36.02 23.28 -2.05
C HIS A 526 -36.28 24.28 -3.18
N GLN A 527 -37.43 24.96 -3.15
CA GLN A 527 -37.76 25.98 -4.15
C GLN A 527 -36.81 27.18 -4.07
N GLU A 528 -36.42 27.59 -2.86
CA GLU A 528 -35.45 28.66 -2.69
C GLU A 528 -34.07 28.27 -3.21
N LEU A 529 -33.58 27.08 -2.84
CA LEU A 529 -32.33 26.53 -3.35
C LEU A 529 -32.36 26.46 -4.89
N PHE A 530 -33.46 25.97 -5.47
CA PHE A 530 -33.65 25.90 -6.92
C PHE A 530 -33.59 27.28 -7.55
N ARG A 531 -34.32 28.27 -7.02
CA ARG A 531 -34.33 29.66 -7.54
C ARG A 531 -32.93 30.25 -7.58
N ILE A 532 -32.16 30.07 -6.51
CA ILE A 532 -30.80 30.60 -6.41
C ILE A 532 -29.89 29.97 -7.47
N ILE A 533 -29.96 28.65 -7.64
CA ILE A 533 -29.14 27.91 -8.61
C ILE A 533 -29.56 28.23 -10.04
N GLU A 534 -30.86 28.23 -10.29
CA GLU A 534 -31.47 28.54 -11.58
C GLU A 534 -31.06 29.94 -12.05
N GLN A 535 -31.12 30.93 -11.15
CA GLN A 535 -30.61 32.27 -11.43
C GLN A 535 -29.11 32.27 -11.69
N HIS A 536 -28.29 31.61 -10.88
CA HIS A 536 -26.84 31.57 -11.09
C HIS A 536 -26.46 30.97 -12.46
N ILE A 537 -27.04 29.80 -12.80
CA ILE A 537 -26.80 29.14 -14.09
C ILE A 537 -27.30 30.02 -15.24
N PHE A 538 -28.47 30.65 -15.09
CA PHE A 538 -29.00 31.54 -16.13
C PHE A 538 -28.07 32.73 -16.41
N HIS A 539 -27.44 33.32 -15.39
CA HIS A 539 -26.58 34.49 -15.58
C HIS A 539 -25.16 34.11 -16.03
N GLU A 540 -24.55 33.10 -15.41
CA GLU A 540 -23.12 32.77 -15.61
C GLU A 540 -22.89 31.65 -16.64
N TYR A 541 -23.87 30.75 -16.82
CA TYR A 541 -23.76 29.55 -17.67
C TYR A 541 -24.95 29.39 -18.62
N THR A 542 -25.29 30.48 -19.32
CA THR A 542 -26.43 30.55 -20.26
C THR A 542 -26.53 29.36 -21.23
N GLU A 543 -25.40 28.89 -21.75
CA GLU A 543 -25.34 27.75 -22.68
C GLU A 543 -25.77 26.42 -22.04
N SER A 544 -25.62 26.27 -20.72
CA SER A 544 -25.95 25.06 -19.96
C SER A 544 -27.33 25.14 -19.27
N TYR A 545 -28.04 26.28 -19.39
CA TYR A 545 -29.30 26.51 -18.67
C TYR A 545 -30.43 25.58 -19.12
N VAL A 546 -30.57 25.34 -20.42
CA VAL A 546 -31.58 24.40 -20.94
C VAL A 546 -31.29 22.97 -20.47
N ASP A 547 -30.02 22.55 -20.52
CA ASP A 547 -29.60 21.22 -20.08
C ASP A 547 -29.85 21.01 -18.58
N PHE A 548 -29.64 22.04 -17.76
CA PHE A 548 -29.98 22.03 -16.33
C PHE A 548 -31.47 21.77 -16.10
N LEU A 549 -32.35 22.54 -16.76
CA LEU A 549 -33.80 22.39 -16.61
C LEU A 549 -34.28 21.03 -17.12
N VAL A 550 -33.74 20.55 -18.24
CA VAL A 550 -34.03 19.20 -18.78
C VAL A 550 -33.68 18.13 -17.74
N ARG A 551 -32.54 18.27 -17.04
CA ARG A 551 -32.13 17.29 -16.03
C ARG A 551 -33.03 17.32 -14.79
N ILE A 552 -33.40 18.50 -14.30
CA ILE A 552 -34.35 18.67 -13.19
C ILE A 552 -35.71 18.03 -13.55
N LEU A 553 -36.24 18.30 -14.74
CA LEU A 553 -37.51 17.74 -15.20
C LEU A 553 -37.45 16.23 -15.49
N SER A 554 -36.26 15.69 -15.73
CA SER A 554 -36.09 14.25 -15.99
C SER A 554 -36.15 13.39 -14.73
N ASP A 555 -35.93 13.97 -13.55
CA ASP A 555 -36.01 13.27 -12.27
C ASP A 555 -37.38 13.46 -11.61
N THR A 556 -38.18 12.39 -11.59
CA THR A 556 -39.53 12.39 -11.00
C THR A 556 -39.52 12.61 -9.49
N ASN A 557 -38.39 12.43 -8.80
CA ASN A 557 -38.29 12.75 -7.37
C ASN A 557 -38.46 14.25 -7.10
N ASN A 558 -38.22 15.11 -8.10
CA ASN A 558 -38.44 16.56 -7.97
C ASN A 558 -39.92 16.94 -7.80
N PHE A 559 -40.87 16.02 -8.04
CA PHE A 559 -42.28 16.25 -7.72
C PHE A 559 -42.57 16.41 -6.23
N LEU A 560 -41.61 16.09 -5.36
CA LEU A 560 -41.72 16.36 -3.92
C LEU A 560 -41.74 17.85 -3.58
N TRP A 561 -41.14 18.70 -4.41
CA TRP A 561 -41.06 20.16 -4.19
C TRP A 561 -41.48 21.01 -5.40
N PHE A 562 -41.54 20.41 -6.59
CA PHE A 562 -41.95 21.05 -7.84
C PHE A 562 -43.15 20.33 -8.44
N GLU A 563 -44.35 20.89 -8.27
CA GLU A 563 -45.61 20.24 -8.66
C GLU A 563 -45.61 19.77 -10.12
N ARG A 564 -46.21 18.61 -10.37
CA ARG A 564 -46.16 17.95 -11.69
C ARG A 564 -46.80 18.82 -12.77
N GLU A 565 -47.87 19.52 -12.45
CA GLU A 565 -48.59 20.42 -13.35
C GLU A 565 -47.72 21.62 -13.76
N ASP A 566 -46.97 22.20 -12.83
CA ASP A 566 -46.05 23.31 -13.09
C ASP A 566 -44.82 22.83 -13.88
N ALA A 567 -44.29 21.67 -13.52
CA ALA A 567 -43.22 21.00 -14.28
C ALA A 567 -43.65 20.68 -15.72
N LYS A 568 -44.91 20.25 -15.93
CA LYS A 568 -45.50 20.04 -17.26
C LYS A 568 -45.61 21.34 -18.05
N GLN A 569 -46.01 22.45 -17.41
CA GLN A 569 -46.05 23.76 -18.07
C GLN A 569 -44.63 24.20 -18.49
N LEU A 570 -43.63 23.99 -17.64
CA LEU A 570 -42.23 24.29 -17.97
C LEU A 570 -41.74 23.43 -19.14
N PHE A 571 -42.03 22.13 -19.12
CA PHE A 571 -41.72 21.21 -20.23
C PHE A 571 -42.30 21.72 -21.57
N HIS A 572 -43.57 22.13 -21.61
CA HIS A 572 -44.18 22.64 -22.84
C HIS A 572 -43.52 23.92 -23.37
N ARG A 573 -42.95 24.75 -22.50
CA ARG A 573 -42.17 25.93 -22.90
C ARG A 573 -40.78 25.57 -23.43
N LEU A 574 -40.17 24.50 -22.90
CA LEU A 574 -38.85 24.04 -23.30
C LEU A 574 -38.86 23.17 -24.56
N GLU A 575 -39.92 22.39 -24.80
CA GLU A 575 -40.02 21.43 -25.90
C GLU A 575 -39.59 21.99 -27.27
N PRO A 576 -39.96 23.22 -27.70
CA PRO A 576 -39.54 23.77 -28.99
C PRO A 576 -38.04 24.01 -29.13
N CYS A 577 -37.33 24.14 -28.01
CA CYS A 577 -35.89 24.42 -27.95
C CYS A 577 -35.04 23.14 -27.91
N LEU A 578 -35.67 21.97 -27.69
CA LEU A 578 -34.96 20.69 -27.59
C LEU A 578 -34.80 20.05 -28.96
N THR A 579 -33.64 19.39 -29.18
CA THR A 579 -33.43 18.58 -30.38
C THR A 579 -34.12 17.22 -30.23
N ASP A 580 -34.58 16.65 -31.35
CA ASP A 580 -35.15 15.29 -31.37
C ASP A 580 -34.06 14.29 -30.94
N GLY A 581 -34.21 13.72 -29.74
CA GLY A 581 -33.24 12.84 -29.09
C GLY A 581 -33.80 12.15 -27.84
N SER A 582 -32.96 11.38 -27.15
CA SER A 582 -33.37 10.55 -26.00
C SER A 582 -33.98 11.35 -24.84
N ASP A 583 -33.48 12.55 -24.58
CA ASP A 583 -33.93 13.37 -23.45
C ASP A 583 -35.34 13.91 -23.67
N LEU A 584 -35.64 14.39 -24.89
CA LEU A 584 -36.98 14.83 -25.26
C LEU A 584 -37.98 13.66 -25.24
N GLU A 585 -37.58 12.47 -25.69
CA GLU A 585 -38.42 11.27 -25.60
C GLU A 585 -38.71 10.87 -24.14
N ASN A 586 -37.71 10.98 -23.26
CA ASN A 586 -37.89 10.70 -21.84
C ASN A 586 -38.86 11.69 -21.19
N LEU A 587 -38.67 13.00 -21.42
CA LEU A 587 -39.57 14.03 -20.90
C LEU A 587 -41.02 13.85 -21.41
N ARG A 588 -41.20 13.52 -22.70
CA ARG A 588 -42.52 13.20 -23.26
C ARG A 588 -43.19 12.03 -22.53
N ARG A 589 -42.44 10.98 -22.17
CA ARG A 589 -42.99 9.84 -21.39
C ARG A 589 -43.40 10.23 -19.98
N ILE A 590 -42.70 11.19 -19.35
CA ILE A 590 -43.00 11.65 -17.99
C ILE A 590 -44.25 12.56 -17.97
N TYR A 591 -44.40 13.45 -18.96
CA TYR A 591 -45.38 14.56 -18.93
C TYR A 591 -46.56 14.43 -19.89
N LEU A 592 -46.45 13.64 -20.96
CA LEU A 592 -47.53 13.43 -21.94
C LEU A 592 -48.25 12.10 -21.74
N THR A 593 -49.50 12.05 -22.17
CA THR A 593 -50.32 10.83 -22.22
C THR A 593 -50.03 10.01 -23.48
N GLU A 594 -50.37 8.72 -23.46
CA GLU A 594 -50.20 7.84 -24.64
C GLU A 594 -50.94 8.36 -25.89
N GLN A 595 -52.09 9.02 -25.69
CA GLN A 595 -52.86 9.64 -26.78
C GLN A 595 -52.11 10.84 -27.38
N GLU A 596 -51.54 11.70 -26.55
CA GLU A 596 -50.75 12.86 -26.99
C GLU A 596 -49.48 12.41 -27.73
N ILE A 597 -48.80 11.36 -27.25
CA ILE A 597 -47.61 10.77 -27.90
C ILE A 597 -47.98 10.20 -29.27
N SER A 598 -49.06 9.42 -29.38
CA SER A 598 -49.50 8.81 -30.64
C SER A 598 -49.84 9.86 -31.72
N VAL A 599 -50.44 10.99 -31.35
CA VAL A 599 -50.76 12.07 -32.29
C VAL A 599 -49.48 12.70 -32.86
N LEU A 600 -48.46 12.90 -32.02
CA LEU A 600 -47.17 13.46 -32.45
C LEU A 600 -46.44 12.53 -33.43
N GLU A 601 -46.42 11.22 -33.18
CA GLU A 601 -45.81 10.24 -34.08
C GLU A 601 -46.49 10.20 -35.46
N GLU A 602 -47.81 10.29 -35.50
CA GLU A 602 -48.56 10.31 -36.75
C GLU A 602 -48.28 11.57 -37.58
N GLN A 603 -48.16 12.72 -36.92
CA GLN A 603 -47.75 13.98 -37.56
C GLN A 603 -46.32 13.90 -38.12
N LYS A 604 -45.38 13.26 -37.41
CA LYS A 604 -44.00 13.06 -37.87
C LYS A 604 -43.95 12.18 -39.13
N LYS A 605 -44.66 11.03 -39.11
CA LYS A 605 -44.79 10.15 -40.29
C LYS A 605 -45.38 10.88 -41.51
N LYS A 606 -46.42 11.70 -41.30
CA LYS A 606 -47.05 12.52 -42.36
C LYS A 606 -46.11 13.60 -42.92
N LYS A 607 -45.19 14.14 -42.13
CA LYS A 607 -44.18 15.11 -42.59
C LYS A 607 -43.07 14.43 -43.40
N GLU A 608 -42.56 13.29 -42.92
CA GLU A 608 -41.54 12.50 -43.63
C GLU A 608 -42.02 12.00 -45.00
N LEU A 609 -43.25 11.48 -45.07
CA LEU A 609 -43.84 11.03 -46.33
C LEU A 609 -43.91 12.16 -47.37
N ARG A 610 -44.41 13.34 -46.96
CA ARG A 610 -44.45 14.54 -47.82
C ARG A 610 -43.06 14.97 -48.30
N HIS A 611 -42.05 14.88 -47.44
CA HIS A 611 -40.67 15.23 -47.82
C HIS A 611 -40.09 14.24 -48.84
N GLN A 612 -40.37 12.94 -48.71
CA GLN A 612 -39.96 11.93 -49.68
C GLN A 612 -40.65 12.11 -51.03
N GLU A 613 -41.96 12.35 -51.06
CA GLU A 613 -42.72 12.61 -52.28
C GLU A 613 -42.20 13.85 -53.03
N TYR A 614 -41.91 14.92 -52.30
CA TYR A 614 -41.33 16.14 -52.87
C TYR A 614 -39.96 15.90 -53.52
N LYS A 615 -39.08 15.11 -52.87
CA LYS A 615 -37.77 14.73 -53.44
C LYS A 615 -37.93 13.96 -54.75
N GLN A 616 -38.89 13.03 -54.84
CA GLN A 616 -39.13 12.26 -56.07
C GLN A 616 -39.64 13.14 -57.22
N LEU A 617 -40.55 14.09 -56.93
CA LEU A 617 -41.06 15.05 -57.91
C LEU A 617 -39.95 15.93 -58.50
N MET A 618 -39.05 16.43 -57.66
CA MET A 618 -37.95 17.29 -58.11
C MET A 618 -36.95 16.51 -58.98
N ALA A 619 -36.62 15.27 -58.63
CA ALA A 619 -35.75 14.42 -59.44
C ALA A 619 -36.32 14.17 -60.86
N LYS A 620 -37.63 13.88 -60.98
CA LYS A 620 -38.27 13.70 -62.30
C LYS A 620 -38.27 14.97 -63.14
N ARG A 621 -38.44 16.15 -62.52
CA ARG A 621 -38.37 17.44 -63.23
C ARG A 621 -37.01 17.70 -63.85
N GLU A 622 -35.94 17.44 -63.12
CA GLU A 622 -34.57 17.64 -63.62
C GLU A 622 -34.26 16.73 -64.81
N ILE A 623 -34.67 15.45 -64.77
CA ILE A 623 -34.51 14.52 -65.90
C ILE A 623 -35.23 15.04 -67.16
N ARG A 624 -36.45 15.54 -67.02
CA ARG A 624 -37.22 16.09 -68.15
C ARG A 624 -36.61 17.39 -68.70
N LYS A 625 -36.03 18.21 -67.83
CA LYS A 625 -35.33 19.43 -68.22
C LYS A 625 -34.07 19.11 -69.03
N ASP A 626 -33.26 18.16 -68.55
CA ASP A 626 -32.08 17.69 -69.27
C ASP A 626 -32.47 17.09 -70.63
N PHE A 627 -33.49 16.24 -70.68
CA PHE A 627 -34.03 15.71 -71.93
C PHE A 627 -34.37 16.81 -72.96
N ASN A 628 -35.10 17.84 -72.54
CA ASN A 628 -35.46 18.95 -73.44
C ASN A 628 -34.22 19.70 -73.94
N ASN A 629 -33.18 19.86 -73.11
CA ASN A 629 -31.92 20.45 -73.53
C ASN A 629 -31.22 19.60 -74.60
N GLN A 630 -31.18 18.27 -74.42
CA GLN A 630 -30.60 17.35 -75.41
C GLN A 630 -31.34 17.40 -76.75
N ILE A 631 -32.68 17.47 -76.73
CA ILE A 631 -33.48 17.65 -77.95
C ILE A 631 -33.12 18.96 -78.66
N SER A 632 -32.99 20.06 -77.90
CA SER A 632 -32.65 21.37 -78.45
C SER A 632 -31.25 21.39 -79.08
N LEU A 633 -30.26 20.78 -78.41
CA LEU A 633 -28.90 20.63 -78.91
C LEU A 633 -28.86 19.81 -80.20
N GLY A 634 -29.46 18.62 -80.17
CA GLY A 634 -29.46 17.71 -81.32
C GLY A 634 -30.15 18.29 -82.56
N LYS A 635 -31.19 19.12 -82.39
CA LYS A 635 -31.81 19.85 -83.50
C LYS A 635 -30.91 20.95 -84.08
N LYS A 636 -30.14 21.67 -83.25
CA LYS A 636 -29.22 22.71 -83.73
C LYS A 636 -28.04 22.15 -84.51
N GLU A 637 -27.53 21.01 -84.07
CA GLU A 637 -26.33 20.38 -84.64
C GLU A 637 -26.64 19.38 -85.77
N ASN A 638 -27.92 19.26 -86.17
CA ASN A 638 -28.40 18.28 -87.15
C ASN A 638 -27.97 16.83 -86.81
N CYS A 639 -27.98 16.49 -85.51
CA CYS A 639 -27.54 15.20 -84.98
C CYS A 639 -28.51 14.61 -83.93
N LEU A 640 -29.80 14.97 -84.02
CA LEU A 640 -30.85 14.71 -83.03
C LEU A 640 -30.86 13.28 -82.48
N PHE A 641 -30.85 12.29 -83.36
CA PHE A 641 -30.94 10.90 -82.91
C PHE A 641 -29.62 10.39 -82.33
N GLY A 642 -28.48 10.92 -82.78
CA GLY A 642 -27.18 10.69 -82.14
C GLY A 642 -27.13 11.25 -80.72
N THR A 643 -27.63 12.47 -80.49
CA THR A 643 -27.70 13.07 -79.15
C THR A 643 -28.64 12.28 -78.23
N LEU A 644 -29.80 11.85 -78.74
CA LEU A 644 -30.74 11.00 -78.00
C LEU A 644 -30.14 9.65 -77.63
N GLN A 645 -29.38 9.03 -78.52
CA GLN A 645 -28.65 7.79 -78.24
C GLN A 645 -27.71 7.99 -77.05
N ASN A 646 -26.88 9.02 -77.09
CA ASN A 646 -25.94 9.33 -76.02
C ASN A 646 -26.66 9.58 -74.69
N TYR A 647 -27.76 10.33 -74.71
CA TYR A 647 -28.56 10.64 -73.52
C TYR A 647 -29.11 9.40 -72.81
N ILE A 648 -29.66 8.44 -73.57
CA ILE A 648 -30.22 7.21 -73.00
C ILE A 648 -29.15 6.14 -72.70
N SER A 649 -28.00 6.17 -73.38
CA SER A 649 -26.87 5.29 -73.08
C SER A 649 -25.97 5.77 -71.94
N GLY A 650 -26.12 7.04 -71.54
CA GLY A 650 -25.35 7.65 -70.46
C GLY A 650 -25.61 6.97 -69.11
N TYR A 651 -24.58 6.90 -68.27
CA TYR A 651 -24.64 6.26 -66.96
C TYR A 651 -25.73 6.87 -66.07
N SER A 652 -26.49 6.04 -65.36
CA SER A 652 -27.52 6.49 -64.39
C SER A 652 -27.42 5.63 -63.12
N TYR A 653 -27.30 6.29 -61.98
CA TYR A 653 -27.05 5.68 -60.67
C TYR A 653 -28.29 4.96 -60.09
N ARG A 654 -29.51 5.35 -60.51
CA ARG A 654 -30.76 4.76 -60.02
C ARG A 654 -31.59 4.18 -61.16
N SER A 655 -32.19 3.01 -60.92
CA SER A 655 -33.06 2.31 -61.89
C SER A 655 -34.27 3.15 -62.32
N ALA A 656 -34.89 3.88 -61.38
CA ALA A 656 -36.04 4.74 -61.65
C ALA A 656 -35.70 5.93 -62.58
N GLU A 657 -34.49 6.48 -62.49
CA GLU A 657 -34.04 7.58 -63.36
C GLU A 657 -33.87 7.08 -64.80
N ARG A 658 -33.24 5.91 -64.95
CA ARG A 658 -33.07 5.25 -66.25
C ARG A 658 -34.42 4.92 -66.90
N GLN A 659 -35.38 4.43 -66.13
CA GLN A 659 -36.74 4.17 -66.61
C GLN A 659 -37.47 5.44 -67.06
N GLU A 660 -37.37 6.54 -66.31
CA GLU A 660 -37.96 7.82 -66.71
C GLU A 660 -37.32 8.33 -68.02
N LYS A 661 -35.98 8.22 -68.18
CA LYS A 661 -35.29 8.58 -69.42
C LYS A 661 -35.79 7.80 -70.64
N TYR A 662 -35.99 6.49 -70.49
CA TYR A 662 -36.51 5.67 -71.57
C TYR A 662 -37.97 6.00 -71.89
N TYR A 663 -38.78 6.23 -70.86
CA TYR A 663 -40.19 6.59 -71.00
C TYR A 663 -40.35 7.90 -71.78
N ILE A 664 -39.65 8.97 -71.39
CA ILE A 664 -39.75 10.27 -72.08
C ILE A 664 -39.18 10.23 -73.49
N THR A 665 -38.11 9.43 -73.73
CA THR A 665 -37.54 9.25 -75.07
C THR A 665 -38.52 8.50 -75.98
N LYS A 666 -39.18 7.46 -75.47
CA LYS A 666 -40.27 6.76 -76.17
C LYS A 666 -41.37 7.74 -76.57
N GLN A 667 -41.90 8.49 -75.60
CA GLN A 667 -42.98 9.46 -75.86
C GLN A 667 -42.58 10.45 -76.96
N PHE A 668 -41.38 11.02 -76.86
CA PHE A 668 -40.87 11.95 -77.87
C PHE A 668 -40.77 11.33 -79.27
N LEU A 669 -40.29 10.09 -79.40
CA LEU A 669 -40.21 9.41 -80.70
C LEU A 669 -41.61 9.21 -81.29
N PHE A 670 -42.56 8.73 -80.48
CA PHE A 670 -43.94 8.56 -80.95
C PHE A 670 -44.57 9.87 -81.40
N ASP A 671 -44.44 10.93 -80.61
CA ASP A 671 -44.95 12.24 -80.95
C ASP A 671 -44.27 12.81 -82.20
N SER A 672 -42.96 12.56 -82.35
CA SER A 672 -42.19 13.01 -83.51
C SER A 672 -42.62 12.35 -84.81
N PHE A 673 -43.03 11.07 -84.81
CA PHE A 673 -43.41 10.32 -86.02
C PHE A 673 -44.93 10.17 -86.21
N LYS A 674 -45.73 10.80 -85.34
CA LYS A 674 -47.18 10.85 -85.44
C LYS A 674 -47.60 11.73 -86.63
N GLY A 675 -48.47 11.22 -87.49
CA GLY A 675 -49.10 11.99 -88.59
C GLY A 675 -48.18 12.52 -89.70
N SER A 676 -46.87 12.23 -89.68
CA SER A 676 -45.93 12.71 -90.70
C SER A 676 -45.90 11.80 -91.95
N PRO A 677 -45.84 12.35 -93.19
CA PRO A 677 -45.41 11.59 -94.36
C PRO A 677 -43.94 11.16 -94.20
N VAL A 678 -43.47 10.25 -95.06
CA VAL A 678 -42.11 9.71 -95.05
C VAL A 678 -41.07 10.83 -94.83
N ARG A 679 -40.20 10.69 -93.82
CA ARG A 679 -39.13 11.63 -93.50
C ARG A 679 -37.85 11.23 -94.19
N TYR A 680 -37.30 12.15 -94.98
CA TYR A 680 -35.96 12.02 -95.54
C TYR A 680 -34.94 12.44 -94.48
N LEU A 681 -34.03 11.53 -94.13
CA LEU A 681 -32.96 11.76 -93.18
C LEU A 681 -31.61 11.41 -93.81
N LYS A 682 -30.56 12.15 -93.43
CA LYS A 682 -29.18 11.77 -93.75
C LYS A 682 -28.86 10.42 -93.14
N GLU A 683 -28.02 9.63 -93.81
CA GLU A 683 -27.68 8.26 -93.39
C GLU A 683 -27.18 8.20 -91.93
N ARG A 684 -26.37 9.18 -91.51
CA ARG A 684 -25.87 9.29 -90.12
C ARG A 684 -26.98 9.41 -89.07
N GLU A 685 -28.06 10.14 -89.38
CA GLU A 685 -29.20 10.31 -88.47
C GLU A 685 -30.09 9.06 -88.44
N ILE A 686 -30.20 8.34 -89.56
CA ILE A 686 -30.87 7.04 -89.61
C ILE A 686 -30.11 6.03 -88.73
N GLN A 687 -28.78 6.00 -88.81
CA GLN A 687 -27.96 5.16 -87.93
C GLN A 687 -28.15 5.52 -86.45
N GLY A 688 -28.22 6.82 -86.12
CA GLY A 688 -28.54 7.29 -84.77
C GLY A 688 -29.91 6.80 -84.29
N LEU A 689 -30.94 6.95 -85.14
CA LEU A 689 -32.31 6.52 -84.85
C LEU A 689 -32.39 5.02 -84.60
N LEU A 690 -31.77 4.21 -85.46
CA LEU A 690 -31.75 2.75 -85.30
C LEU A 690 -31.07 2.33 -83.99
N LYS A 691 -30.01 3.02 -83.56
CA LYS A 691 -29.37 2.76 -82.26
C LYS A 691 -30.28 3.11 -81.09
N VAL A 692 -30.97 4.25 -81.12
CA VAL A 692 -31.95 4.64 -80.10
C VAL A 692 -33.06 3.59 -79.99
N LEU A 693 -33.63 3.19 -81.13
CA LEU A 693 -34.67 2.17 -81.21
C LEU A 693 -34.18 0.81 -80.67
N SER A 694 -32.94 0.43 -81.00
CA SER A 694 -32.33 -0.80 -80.49
C SER A 694 -32.19 -0.80 -78.97
N ILE A 695 -31.81 0.33 -78.35
CA ILE A 695 -31.69 0.45 -76.90
C ILE A 695 -33.07 0.30 -76.24
N LEU A 696 -34.08 1.03 -76.73
CA LEU A 696 -35.43 0.97 -76.16
C LEU A 696 -36.10 -0.40 -76.36
N TRP A 697 -35.82 -1.10 -77.47
CA TRP A 697 -36.26 -2.48 -77.71
C TRP A 697 -35.59 -3.47 -76.74
N LYS A 698 -34.26 -3.39 -76.58
CA LYS A 698 -33.50 -4.25 -75.66
C LYS A 698 -33.99 -4.13 -74.21
N GLU A 699 -34.37 -2.93 -73.80
CA GLU A 699 -34.89 -2.62 -72.46
C GLU A 699 -36.40 -2.89 -72.33
N LYS A 700 -37.04 -3.50 -73.35
CA LYS A 700 -38.47 -3.84 -73.40
C LYS A 700 -39.42 -2.64 -73.26
N ILE A 701 -38.96 -1.44 -73.66
CA ILE A 701 -39.73 -0.21 -73.64
C ILE A 701 -40.56 -0.05 -74.92
N LEU A 702 -40.06 -0.57 -76.04
CA LEU A 702 -40.77 -0.63 -77.34
C LEU A 702 -41.21 -2.06 -77.67
N GLU A 703 -42.31 -2.17 -78.41
CA GLU A 703 -42.74 -3.41 -79.06
C GLU A 703 -42.27 -3.49 -80.53
N PHE A 704 -42.28 -4.67 -81.18
CA PHE A 704 -41.79 -4.81 -82.56
C PHE A 704 -42.65 -4.01 -83.54
N ILE A 705 -43.95 -3.90 -83.24
CA ILE A 705 -44.88 -3.07 -84.00
C ILE A 705 -44.55 -1.58 -83.88
N ASP A 706 -43.96 -1.15 -82.77
CA ASP A 706 -43.54 0.23 -82.53
C ASP A 706 -42.32 0.58 -83.37
N LEU A 707 -41.38 -0.36 -83.50
CA LEU A 707 -40.22 -0.23 -84.40
C LEU A 707 -40.65 -0.03 -85.85
N LYS A 708 -41.56 -0.90 -86.35
CA LYS A 708 -42.09 -0.81 -87.72
C LYS A 708 -42.72 0.55 -88.00
N LYS A 709 -43.57 1.04 -87.08
CA LYS A 709 -44.25 2.35 -87.23
C LYS A 709 -43.30 3.53 -87.42
N ILE A 710 -42.08 3.43 -86.88
CA ILE A 710 -41.07 4.49 -86.99
C ILE A 710 -40.20 4.26 -88.22
N VAL A 711 -39.70 3.05 -88.44
CA VAL A 711 -38.78 2.72 -89.54
C VAL A 711 -39.46 2.82 -90.91
N ASP A 712 -40.72 2.37 -91.04
CA ASP A 712 -41.48 2.43 -92.31
C ASP A 712 -41.74 3.87 -92.78
N LYS A 713 -41.44 4.87 -91.94
CA LYS A 713 -41.62 6.30 -92.24
C LYS A 713 -40.32 7.05 -92.46
N VAL A 714 -39.20 6.34 -92.68
CA VAL A 714 -37.88 6.94 -92.87
C VAL A 714 -37.29 6.50 -94.20
N GLU A 715 -36.87 7.47 -95.01
CA GLU A 715 -36.11 7.24 -96.23
C GLU A 715 -34.78 8.03 -96.21
N VAL A 716 -33.81 7.59 -97.01
CA VAL A 716 -32.50 8.23 -97.12
C VAL A 716 -32.60 9.45 -98.04
N GLU A 717 -32.10 10.60 -97.60
CA GLU A 717 -31.98 11.81 -98.43
C GLU A 717 -30.91 11.59 -99.52
N LYS A 718 -31.28 11.69 -100.81
CA LYS A 718 -30.34 11.50 -101.94
C LYS A 718 -29.44 12.73 -102.08
N GLU A 719 -28.12 12.55 -101.96
CA GLU A 719 -27.13 13.61 -102.23
C GLU A 719 -27.00 13.81 -103.76
N GLU A 720 -27.39 14.98 -104.27
CA GLU A 720 -27.09 15.38 -105.65
C GLU A 720 -25.61 15.80 -105.75
N GLU A 721 -24.81 15.00 -106.46
CA GLU A 721 -23.47 15.40 -106.92
C GLU A 721 -23.59 16.54 -107.94
N VAL A 722 -23.22 17.76 -107.55
CA VAL A 722 -22.96 18.86 -108.50
C VAL A 722 -21.47 19.16 -108.49
N TYR A 723 -20.85 18.81 -109.62
CA TYR A 723 -19.46 19.10 -109.99
C TYR A 723 -19.12 20.60 -109.98
N GLU A 724 -17.89 20.92 -109.59
CA GLU A 724 -17.25 22.23 -109.74
C GLU A 724 -17.18 22.68 -111.21
N ALA A 725 -17.54 23.94 -111.48
CA ALA A 725 -17.00 24.74 -112.57
C ALA A 725 -17.02 26.23 -112.17
N ALA A 726 -15.83 26.81 -111.95
CA ALA A 726 -15.47 28.23 -111.83
C ALA A 726 -16.26 29.15 -110.89
#